data_AF-A0A433U628-F1
#
_entry.id   AF-A0A433U628-F1
#
_cell.length_a   1.000
_cell.length_b   1.000
_cell.length_c   1.000
_cell.angle_alpha   90.00
_cell.angle_beta   90.00
_cell.angle_gamma   90.00
#
_symmetry.space_group_name_H-M   'P 1'
#
loop_
_entity.id
_entity.type
_entity.pdbx_description
1 polymer ?
#
loop_
_entity_poly.entity_id
_entity_poly.type
_entity_poly.pdbx_seq_one_letter_code
_entity_poly.pdbx_strand_id
1 'polypeptide(L)'
;MSLTGTQQGLKNTPWKICNYCRENSSFKSPRDFSQHLRDFHCSKEGGSYVCRYGMNGVCPSLPLEGVSDRDYDDHVLRDHIHSNYGGARGKIMPRRSHERTESQSNGNSDPNIVQDQYKWTIHNATVNLPALLNDPRLVKRETDFFTKTWGQSFERVEILPSPYVPEIGPEHFEKYIRKTSVRLKKHSRTKEKLSSASQSDGREMQPSAQLRQMDQNRAELDQIKLFMSAHFNLENPDIFNTVFPWTQIEESHVSTGQGDQRQSSKLLQEKLSHYLDIVEVRIARQISQKSDAFFHAMASHDELQEKLNNTVRCIKRLRECISVVNEKMAKESLKVLKLSRTRANYMALFNKLKIMASIHETQPTIQRLLSNNEFIGSLDLISTSQDVLTKDLAGIHSFKHLGSQLAEMEVLIDKMLQADFSRSVTSELNRPVIDTVQLAEEERLVSILFGMLRQNKFNFIDVYREEAFTALKAIVKQTVVEAVAIAEDIDTENATSLADQMRLLNYAQWMKLLQAVFRNIMVLLNRVKAFYGVVSDVVGIAAGKTKAPVACNGSSEEDSGDLNEPEHLHVSVSDDVDVMISEAEYEKVKAGLKEMLSAICDYAHDRCVKVMSARAKDGFLERLSSAEFVGLSREIEVFVADTELVCGRKSMSLRGVLQTQANKFVARFHEERKTKLGLILDNERWKQADVPTEFQDLVNHIVDSGNLTLPEKRSDSESRPTECLKVGEDEFAVVGTVLMLIKMMMEYCQCVVDIPTATPDLLTRLIDLLKMFNSRTCQLLIGAGARQMVGLKTISTKNLALASRCLQLVVHFIPQVKDHFEKTLPAKNSNMLKNFEKIVKDYDDHIEEINHKLVTISDNMAEAQLSKYEVKAPMPSQCFRTICKQLSKLHEALIGILGLTHIRTLFTRMNESFLRQLSRRLVVLGVTNDGGPQYGLVISDLVFYSGSFNTLKGLEGLVTDTNSVWDLR
;
A
#
# COMPACT_ATOMS: atom_id res chain seq x y z
N MET A 1 -8.16 69.67 -2.31
CA MET A 1 -9.05 69.05 -3.31
C MET A 1 -8.24 68.02 -4.08
N SER A 2 -8.79 66.82 -4.19
CA SER A 2 -8.23 65.63 -4.84
C SER A 2 -8.00 65.77 -6.34
N LEU A 3 -7.42 64.69 -6.89
CA LEU A 3 -7.45 64.20 -8.29
C LEU A 3 -6.29 64.78 -9.14
N THR A 4 -5.58 64.06 -10.00
CA THR A 4 -5.67 62.71 -10.63
C THR A 4 -4.44 62.55 -11.53
N GLY A 5 -4.10 61.32 -11.94
CA GLY A 5 -3.57 61.12 -13.30
C GLY A 5 -2.20 60.46 -13.42
N THR A 6 -2.25 59.15 -13.66
CA THR A 6 -1.27 58.24 -14.27
C THR A 6 -0.31 58.85 -15.32
N GLN A 7 0.96 58.43 -15.30
CA GLN A 7 1.69 58.06 -16.53
C GLN A 7 2.86 57.10 -16.25
N GLN A 8 2.91 56.04 -17.07
CA GLN A 8 3.89 54.97 -17.11
C GLN A 8 5.25 55.46 -17.65
N GLY A 9 6.34 55.09 -16.98
CA GLY A 9 7.72 55.22 -17.46
C GLY A 9 8.45 53.89 -17.43
N LEU A 10 8.40 53.17 -18.56
CA LEU A 10 9.32 52.15 -19.08
C LEU A 10 10.01 51.19 -18.07
N LYS A 11 9.38 50.04 -17.82
CA LYS A 11 10.10 48.81 -17.45
C LYS A 11 10.87 48.32 -18.69
N ASN A 12 12.21 48.41 -18.69
CA ASN A 12 13.03 47.77 -19.70
C ASN A 12 12.80 46.25 -19.61
N THR A 13 12.16 45.69 -20.63
CA THR A 13 11.99 44.25 -20.76
C THR A 13 13.31 43.69 -21.32
N PRO A 14 13.94 42.70 -20.65
CA PRO A 14 15.33 42.31 -20.92
C PRO A 14 15.56 41.77 -22.34
N TRP A 15 14.52 41.28 -23.01
CA TRP A 15 14.59 40.69 -24.35
C TRP A 15 14.52 41.68 -25.52
N LYS A 16 14.29 42.98 -25.28
CA LYS A 16 14.11 43.95 -26.38
C LYS A 16 15.42 44.35 -27.08
N ILE A 17 16.57 44.22 -26.42
CA ILE A 17 17.89 44.60 -26.96
C ILE A 17 18.92 43.58 -26.50
N CYS A 18 19.86 43.21 -27.36
CA CYS A 18 20.99 42.37 -26.97
C CYS A 18 22.11 43.21 -26.31
N ASN A 19 22.54 42.83 -25.11
CA ASN A 19 23.58 43.55 -24.36
C ASN A 19 25.02 43.37 -24.87
N TYR A 20 25.27 42.41 -25.78
CA TYR A 20 26.64 42.04 -26.21
C TYR A 20 26.93 42.26 -27.70
N CYS A 21 25.90 42.35 -28.55
CA CYS A 21 26.06 42.70 -29.96
C CYS A 21 26.09 44.24 -30.15
N ARG A 22 27.03 44.74 -30.95
CA ARG A 22 27.17 46.20 -31.22
C ARG A 22 26.10 46.77 -32.14
N GLU A 23 25.35 45.93 -32.86
CA GLU A 23 24.18 46.37 -33.62
C GLU A 23 22.95 46.34 -32.71
N ASN A 24 22.44 47.53 -32.36
CA ASN A 24 21.20 47.74 -31.58
C ASN A 24 19.97 47.25 -32.36
N SER A 25 19.84 45.93 -32.51
CA SER A 25 18.66 45.27 -33.05
C SER A 25 17.57 45.29 -31.96
N SER A 26 16.54 46.12 -32.16
CA SER A 26 15.38 46.11 -31.28
C SER A 26 14.44 44.96 -31.67
N PHE A 27 14.25 43.98 -30.79
CA PHE A 27 13.41 42.81 -31.07
C PHE A 27 11.92 43.11 -30.82
N LYS A 28 11.06 42.74 -31.77
CA LYS A 28 9.61 42.97 -31.71
C LYS A 28 8.88 41.90 -30.90
N SER A 29 9.39 40.67 -30.90
CA SER A 29 8.87 39.58 -30.08
C SER A 29 9.97 38.88 -29.26
N PRO A 30 9.62 38.25 -28.12
CA PRO A 30 10.56 37.41 -27.36
C PRO A 30 11.11 36.22 -28.15
N ARG A 31 10.35 35.71 -29.13
CA ARG A 31 10.80 34.63 -30.02
C ARG A 31 11.93 35.10 -30.94
N ASP A 32 11.87 36.33 -31.43
CA ASP A 32 12.94 36.91 -32.26
C ASP A 32 14.24 37.06 -31.45
N PHE A 33 14.13 37.41 -30.17
CA PHE A 33 15.29 37.47 -29.26
C PHE A 33 15.87 36.09 -28.96
N SER A 34 15.01 35.08 -28.74
CA SER A 34 15.44 33.68 -28.57
C SER A 34 16.19 33.17 -29.81
N GLN A 35 15.68 33.49 -31.01
CA GLN A 35 16.33 33.14 -32.27
C GLN A 35 17.67 33.87 -32.44
N HIS A 36 17.75 35.16 -32.08
CA HIS A 36 19.00 35.90 -32.08
C HIS A 36 20.06 35.29 -31.15
N LEU A 37 19.67 34.87 -29.94
CA LEU A 37 20.57 34.16 -29.02
C LEU A 37 21.04 32.83 -29.59
N ARG A 38 20.15 32.12 -30.30
CA ARG A 38 20.47 30.87 -30.99
C ARG A 38 21.41 31.06 -32.18
N ASP A 39 21.29 32.15 -32.93
CA ASP A 39 22.09 32.37 -34.13
C ASP A 39 23.46 33.00 -33.83
N PHE A 40 23.55 33.88 -32.82
CA PHE A 40 24.77 34.68 -32.56
C PHE A 40 25.45 34.38 -31.22
N HIS A 41 24.73 33.82 -30.25
CA HIS A 41 25.24 33.54 -28.90
C HIS A 41 25.14 32.07 -28.51
N CYS A 42 24.95 31.18 -29.48
CA CYS A 42 25.01 29.75 -29.31
C CYS A 42 26.20 29.17 -30.08
N SER A 43 26.90 28.20 -29.50
CA SER A 43 27.82 27.33 -30.22
C SER A 43 27.28 25.91 -30.24
N LYS A 44 27.30 25.26 -31.41
CA LYS A 44 26.93 23.85 -31.58
C LYS A 44 28.19 23.01 -31.64
N GLU A 45 28.42 22.20 -30.61
CA GLU A 45 29.52 21.24 -30.56
C GLU A 45 28.91 19.84 -30.47
N GLY A 46 29.21 18.96 -31.44
CA GLY A 46 28.81 17.54 -31.38
C GLY A 46 27.30 17.22 -31.35
N GLY A 47 26.42 18.16 -31.70
CA GLY A 47 24.96 17.98 -31.64
C GLY A 47 24.29 18.59 -30.40
N SER A 48 25.08 19.09 -29.46
CA SER A 48 24.63 19.82 -28.27
C SER A 48 24.82 21.34 -28.41
N TYR A 49 23.93 22.12 -27.79
CA TYR A 49 23.87 23.58 -27.86
C TYR A 49 24.40 24.19 -26.56
N VAL A 50 25.32 25.16 -26.66
CA VAL A 50 25.92 25.86 -25.50
C VAL A 50 25.58 27.35 -25.55
N CYS A 51 25.02 27.88 -24.46
CA CYS A 51 24.67 29.30 -24.34
C CYS A 51 25.90 30.15 -23.94
N ARG A 52 26.30 31.06 -24.81
CA ARG A 52 27.42 32.01 -24.59
C ARG A 52 26.96 33.40 -24.15
N TYR A 53 25.69 33.54 -23.78
CA TYR A 53 25.09 34.80 -23.35
C TYR A 53 25.31 35.06 -21.85
N GLY A 54 26.55 35.42 -21.47
CA GLY A 54 26.95 35.69 -20.09
C GLY A 54 28.33 36.34 -19.99
N MET A 55 28.74 36.75 -18.78
CA MET A 55 30.03 37.38 -18.54
C MET A 55 31.17 36.43 -18.96
N ASN A 56 32.07 36.90 -19.83
CA ASN A 56 33.15 36.11 -20.45
C ASN A 56 32.71 35.00 -21.43
N GLY A 57 31.51 35.11 -22.02
CA GLY A 57 31.08 34.22 -23.11
C GLY A 57 30.58 32.84 -22.67
N VAL A 58 30.17 32.70 -21.39
CA VAL A 58 29.61 31.48 -20.81
C VAL A 58 28.42 31.85 -19.93
N CYS A 59 27.27 31.22 -20.14
CA CYS A 59 26.10 31.40 -19.28
C CYS A 59 26.26 30.56 -17.99
N PRO A 60 26.11 31.14 -16.79
CA PRO A 60 26.35 30.44 -15.52
C PRO A 60 25.31 29.38 -15.15
N SER A 61 24.16 29.35 -15.83
CA SER A 61 23.08 28.41 -15.55
C SER A 61 23.16 27.11 -16.36
N LEU A 62 24.08 27.00 -17.33
CA LEU A 62 24.30 25.76 -18.09
C LEU A 62 25.76 25.31 -18.03
N PRO A 63 26.02 23.99 -17.88
CA PRO A 63 27.37 23.43 -17.96
C PRO A 63 27.95 23.50 -19.38
N LEU A 64 29.28 23.56 -19.48
CA LEU A 64 30.02 23.73 -20.74
C LEU A 64 29.87 22.55 -21.73
N GLU A 65 29.34 21.41 -21.30
CA GLU A 65 29.19 20.19 -22.13
C GLU A 65 28.01 20.25 -23.12
N GLY A 66 27.19 21.31 -23.08
CA GLY A 66 26.09 21.53 -24.01
C GLY A 66 24.82 20.75 -23.69
N VAL A 67 23.68 21.25 -24.17
CA VAL A 67 22.35 20.70 -23.88
C VAL A 67 21.57 20.33 -25.15
N SER A 68 20.50 19.56 -24.98
CA SER A 68 19.59 19.22 -26.08
C SER A 68 18.87 20.46 -26.61
N ASP A 69 18.38 20.40 -27.85
CA ASP A 69 17.79 21.55 -28.54
C ASP A 69 16.59 22.16 -27.79
N ARG A 70 15.76 21.29 -27.20
CA ARG A 70 14.58 21.70 -26.43
C ARG A 70 14.95 22.32 -25.07
N ASP A 71 15.96 21.75 -24.42
CA ASP A 71 16.44 22.25 -23.12
C ASP A 71 17.16 23.60 -23.26
N TYR A 72 17.80 23.85 -24.41
CA TYR A 72 18.38 25.14 -24.75
C TYR A 72 17.30 26.23 -24.87
N ASP A 73 16.22 25.96 -25.62
CA ASP A 73 15.10 26.91 -25.76
C ASP A 73 14.41 27.18 -24.42
N ASP A 74 14.20 26.16 -23.59
CA ASP A 74 13.59 26.31 -22.26
C ASP A 74 14.50 27.14 -21.32
N HIS A 75 15.82 26.96 -21.39
CA HIS A 75 16.78 27.80 -20.66
C HIS A 75 16.73 29.26 -21.11
N VAL A 76 16.74 29.53 -22.41
CA VAL A 76 16.68 30.89 -22.95
C VAL A 76 15.37 31.58 -22.56
N LEU A 77 14.25 30.85 -22.60
CA LEU A 77 12.95 31.35 -22.16
C LEU A 77 12.95 31.68 -20.66
N ARG A 78 13.48 30.81 -19.81
CA ARG A 78 13.43 31.00 -18.36
C ARG A 78 14.41 32.08 -17.87
N ASP A 79 15.66 32.01 -18.30
CA ASP A 79 16.75 32.74 -17.65
C ASP A 79 17.10 34.06 -18.36
N HIS A 80 16.74 34.22 -19.64
CA HIS A 80 17.03 35.43 -20.43
C HIS A 80 15.78 36.21 -20.88
N ILE A 81 14.63 35.54 -21.08
CA ILE A 81 13.38 36.20 -21.51
C ILE A 81 12.47 36.57 -20.33
N HIS A 82 12.24 35.65 -19.39
CA HIS A 82 11.26 35.85 -18.29
C HIS A 82 11.89 36.30 -16.97
N SER A 83 13.21 36.24 -16.83
CA SER A 83 13.85 36.65 -15.59
C SER A 83 14.13 38.15 -15.50
N ASN A 84 13.45 38.82 -14.57
CA ASN A 84 13.84 40.16 -14.06
C ASN A 84 14.93 40.07 -12.97
N TYR A 85 15.46 38.87 -12.71
CA TYR A 85 16.47 38.59 -11.70
C TYR A 85 17.51 37.62 -12.27
N GLY A 86 18.60 38.17 -12.83
CA GLY A 86 19.80 37.38 -13.10
C GLY A 86 20.20 36.58 -11.86
N GLY A 87 20.62 35.33 -12.09
CA GLY A 87 20.94 34.34 -11.05
C GLY A 87 21.69 34.92 -9.84
N ALA A 88 21.16 34.58 -8.68
CA ALA A 88 21.52 34.96 -7.31
C ALA A 88 22.96 35.43 -7.03
N ARG A 89 23.08 36.65 -6.47
CA ARG A 89 23.67 36.84 -5.12
C ARG A 89 23.03 38.05 -4.43
N GLY A 90 22.70 37.85 -3.16
CA GLY A 90 21.76 38.66 -2.39
C GLY A 90 22.30 39.98 -1.85
N LYS A 91 21.33 40.75 -1.35
CA LYS A 91 21.43 41.98 -0.57
C LYS A 91 22.72 42.11 0.25
N ILE A 92 23.54 43.08 -0.12
CA ILE A 92 24.27 43.92 0.84
C ILE A 92 23.75 45.33 0.61
N MET A 93 23.04 45.89 1.58
CA MET A 93 22.62 47.29 1.53
C MET A 93 23.85 48.21 1.67
N PRO A 94 23.91 49.32 0.93
CA PRO A 94 25.06 50.19 0.87
C PRO A 94 25.05 51.18 2.03
N ARG A 95 26.14 51.28 2.78
CA ARG A 95 26.42 52.46 3.60
C ARG A 95 27.05 53.52 2.71
N ARG A 96 26.33 54.64 2.56
CA ARG A 96 26.76 55.88 1.90
C ARG A 96 28.09 56.38 2.49
N SER A 97 29.07 56.61 1.62
CA SER A 97 29.97 57.76 1.76
C SER A 97 30.05 58.47 0.40
N HIS A 98 29.71 59.74 0.44
CA HIS A 98 29.71 60.70 -0.65
C HIS A 98 30.99 60.64 -1.51
N GLU A 99 30.83 60.50 -2.81
CA GLU A 99 31.66 61.24 -3.77
C GLU A 99 30.74 61.87 -4.82
N ARG A 100 30.73 63.20 -4.81
CA ARG A 100 30.08 64.05 -5.80
C ARG A 100 30.88 63.95 -7.10
N THR A 101 30.21 63.52 -8.15
CA THR A 101 30.61 63.80 -9.53
C THR A 101 30.05 65.17 -9.90
N GLU A 102 30.91 66.16 -10.08
CA GLU A 102 30.64 67.28 -10.97
C GLU A 102 31.65 67.22 -12.11
N SER A 103 31.13 66.82 -13.26
CA SER A 103 31.69 67.02 -14.58
C SER A 103 31.50 68.46 -15.01
N GLN A 104 32.55 69.13 -15.51
CA GLN A 104 32.40 70.18 -16.51
C GLN A 104 33.58 70.17 -17.49
N SER A 105 33.19 70.11 -18.76
CA SER A 105 33.96 70.05 -20.00
C SER A 105 34.32 71.46 -20.52
N ASN A 106 35.44 71.56 -21.25
CA ASN A 106 35.69 72.37 -22.47
C ASN A 106 37.23 72.40 -22.67
N GLY A 107 37.86 72.08 -23.79
CA GLY A 107 37.42 72.07 -25.18
C GLY A 107 38.05 73.24 -25.95
N ASN A 108 39.36 73.18 -26.28
CA ASN A 108 39.90 73.39 -27.65
C ASN A 108 41.44 73.57 -27.72
N SER A 109 41.95 73.18 -28.90
CA SER A 109 43.28 73.31 -29.52
C SER A 109 44.39 72.32 -29.12
N ASP A 110 44.68 71.40 -30.06
CA ASP A 110 45.82 70.47 -30.17
C ASP A 110 47.21 71.11 -29.94
N PRO A 111 48.32 70.35 -29.84
CA PRO A 111 48.53 68.99 -29.33
C PRO A 111 49.67 68.95 -28.26
N ASN A 112 49.98 67.74 -27.78
CA ASN A 112 51.24 67.30 -27.13
C ASN A 112 51.45 67.39 -25.60
N ILE A 113 51.89 66.23 -25.11
CA ILE A 113 52.71 65.93 -23.92
C ILE A 113 52.00 65.95 -22.55
N VAL A 114 51.59 64.73 -22.17
CA VAL A 114 51.67 64.11 -20.82
C VAL A 114 51.37 65.02 -19.63
N GLN A 115 50.18 64.86 -19.04
CA GLN A 115 49.98 65.11 -17.62
C GLN A 115 49.46 63.85 -16.93
N ASP A 116 50.33 63.32 -16.06
CA ASP A 116 50.10 62.25 -15.11
C ASP A 116 48.89 62.57 -14.21
N GLN A 117 47.76 61.89 -14.44
CA GLN A 117 46.64 61.95 -13.50
C GLN A 117 46.75 60.95 -12.34
N TYR A 118 47.82 60.14 -12.28
CA TYR A 118 48.10 59.28 -11.13
C TYR A 118 49.60 59.23 -10.83
N LYS A 119 50.06 60.00 -9.82
CA LYS A 119 51.41 59.87 -9.27
C LYS A 119 51.57 58.48 -8.66
N TRP A 120 52.32 57.61 -9.35
CA TRP A 120 52.75 56.34 -8.79
C TRP A 120 53.59 56.58 -7.53
N THR A 121 53.19 55.96 -6.41
CA THR A 121 53.97 55.99 -5.16
C THR A 121 54.40 54.58 -4.77
N ILE A 122 55.43 54.46 -3.94
CA ILE A 122 56.00 53.17 -3.47
C ILE A 122 54.94 52.24 -2.85
N HIS A 123 53.83 52.77 -2.36
CA HIS A 123 52.73 52.01 -1.79
C HIS A 123 51.78 51.37 -2.82
N ASN A 124 51.89 51.73 -4.10
CA ASN A 124 51.14 51.12 -5.22
C ASN A 124 51.86 49.89 -5.83
N ALA A 125 53.00 49.48 -5.27
CA ALA A 125 53.83 48.40 -5.80
C ALA A 125 53.43 47.00 -5.28
N THR A 126 52.14 46.64 -5.36
CA THR A 126 51.64 45.31 -4.95
C THR A 126 51.57 44.29 -6.11
N VAL A 127 52.10 44.63 -7.29
CA VAL A 127 51.96 43.83 -8.53
C VAL A 127 53.33 43.39 -9.08
N ASN A 128 53.41 42.18 -9.64
CA ASN A 128 54.61 41.55 -10.19
C ASN A 128 55.25 42.39 -11.33
N LEU A 129 56.57 42.58 -11.28
CA LEU A 129 57.38 43.45 -12.16
C LEU A 129 57.12 43.26 -13.68
N PRO A 130 56.88 42.04 -14.22
CA PRO A 130 56.59 41.84 -15.64
C PRO A 130 55.22 42.40 -16.09
N ALA A 131 54.23 42.46 -15.19
CA ALA A 131 52.92 43.05 -15.51
C ALA A 131 53.01 44.58 -15.61
N LEU A 132 53.88 45.19 -14.80
CA LEU A 132 54.17 46.63 -14.82
C LEU A 132 54.96 47.05 -16.06
N LEU A 133 55.85 46.17 -16.55
CA LEU A 133 56.67 46.41 -17.75
C LEU A 133 55.90 46.29 -19.07
N ASN A 134 54.77 45.56 -19.09
CA ASN A 134 53.96 45.40 -20.29
C ASN A 134 52.95 46.54 -20.51
N ASP A 135 52.32 47.09 -19.46
CA ASP A 135 51.54 48.32 -19.55
C ASP A 135 51.33 48.98 -18.17
N PRO A 136 51.99 50.12 -17.87
CA PRO A 136 51.94 50.75 -16.55
C PRO A 136 50.60 51.48 -16.25
N ARG A 137 49.63 51.51 -17.19
CA ARG A 137 48.38 52.29 -17.03
C ARG A 137 47.17 51.48 -16.56
N LEU A 138 47.27 50.15 -16.50
CA LEU A 138 46.14 49.26 -16.18
C LEU A 138 46.30 48.60 -14.80
N VAL A 139 45.82 49.30 -13.76
CA VAL A 139 46.04 48.98 -12.33
C VAL A 139 45.20 47.78 -11.80
N LYS A 140 44.31 47.17 -12.59
CA LYS A 140 43.38 46.12 -12.11
C LYS A 140 43.45 44.81 -12.90
N ARG A 141 44.58 44.09 -12.84
CA ARG A 141 44.73 42.72 -13.38
C ARG A 141 45.17 41.67 -12.36
N GLU A 142 44.92 41.90 -11.07
CA GLU A 142 45.36 41.01 -9.99
C GLU A 142 44.73 39.60 -10.05
N THR A 143 43.57 39.44 -10.70
CA THR A 143 42.75 38.22 -10.63
C THR A 143 42.75 37.37 -11.91
N ASP A 144 43.34 37.86 -13.00
CA ASP A 144 43.03 37.39 -14.36
C ASP A 144 43.89 36.20 -14.84
N PHE A 145 45.03 35.93 -14.20
CA PHE A 145 45.85 34.76 -14.54
C PHE A 145 45.34 33.48 -13.86
N PHE A 146 45.09 33.54 -12.54
CA PHE A 146 44.73 32.37 -11.74
C PHE A 146 43.29 31.90 -11.94
N THR A 147 42.35 32.82 -12.19
CA THR A 147 40.95 32.44 -12.47
C THR A 147 40.78 31.79 -13.85
N LYS A 148 41.62 32.16 -14.82
CA LYS A 148 41.50 31.69 -16.21
C LYS A 148 42.06 30.30 -16.45
N THR A 149 43.03 29.85 -15.64
CA THR A 149 43.60 28.49 -15.73
C THR A 149 43.07 27.53 -14.67
N TRP A 150 42.59 28.02 -13.51
CA TRP A 150 42.28 27.15 -12.35
C TRP A 150 40.88 27.36 -11.74
N GLY A 151 40.07 28.29 -12.28
CA GLY A 151 38.69 28.54 -11.82
C GLY A 151 38.58 29.45 -10.58
N GLN A 152 37.35 29.85 -10.25
CA GLN A 152 37.05 30.81 -9.16
C GLN A 152 37.26 30.27 -7.74
N SER A 153 37.47 28.96 -7.55
CA SER A 153 37.73 28.35 -6.24
C SER A 153 39.10 28.70 -5.64
N PHE A 154 39.94 29.43 -6.40
CA PHE A 154 41.27 29.87 -5.98
C PHE A 154 41.33 31.33 -5.49
N GLU A 155 40.17 31.98 -5.30
CA GLU A 155 40.08 33.35 -4.77
C GLU A 155 40.45 33.39 -3.26
N ARG A 156 41.10 34.48 -2.81
CA ARG A 156 41.84 34.59 -1.52
C ARG A 156 41.05 34.07 -0.32
N VAL A 157 41.65 33.17 0.46
CA VAL A 157 41.23 32.86 1.84
C VAL A 157 41.46 34.10 2.70
N GLU A 158 40.44 34.56 3.43
CA GLU A 158 40.61 35.61 4.43
C GLU A 158 41.65 35.16 5.47
N ILE A 159 42.80 35.84 5.52
CA ILE A 159 43.83 35.59 6.51
C ILE A 159 43.38 36.27 7.80
N LEU A 160 42.94 35.50 8.80
CA LEU A 160 42.70 36.03 10.13
C LEU A 160 44.01 36.58 10.74
N PRO A 161 43.99 37.74 11.42
CA PRO A 161 45.19 38.36 11.97
C PRO A 161 45.85 37.45 13.04
N SER A 162 47.18 37.38 13.00
CA SER A 162 47.96 36.57 13.94
C SER A 162 47.89 37.18 15.35
N PRO A 163 47.51 36.41 16.39
CA PRO A 163 47.38 36.92 17.76
C PRO A 163 48.71 37.32 18.42
N TYR A 164 49.86 37.12 17.75
CA TYR A 164 51.19 37.34 18.32
C TYR A 164 51.92 38.57 17.74
N VAL A 165 51.33 39.31 16.79
CA VAL A 165 51.96 40.51 16.21
C VAL A 165 51.01 41.71 16.37
N PRO A 166 51.39 42.76 17.12
CA PRO A 166 50.59 43.99 17.24
C PRO A 166 50.48 44.73 15.90
N GLU A 167 49.32 45.29 15.58
CA GLU A 167 49.13 46.12 14.39
C GLU A 167 49.85 47.47 14.56
N ILE A 168 50.88 47.72 13.73
CA ILE A 168 51.68 48.94 13.79
C ILE A 168 51.01 50.03 12.95
N GLY A 169 50.35 50.98 13.61
CA GLY A 169 49.79 52.19 13.00
C GLY A 169 50.78 53.37 12.87
N PRO A 170 50.43 54.41 12.08
CA PRO A 170 51.22 55.64 11.92
C PRO A 170 51.49 56.37 13.25
N GLU A 171 50.63 56.18 14.25
CA GLU A 171 50.77 56.63 15.64
C GLU A 171 52.13 56.27 16.27
N HIS A 172 52.65 55.06 16.00
CA HIS A 172 53.88 54.54 16.61
C HIS A 172 55.14 55.23 16.09
N PHE A 173 55.07 55.85 14.91
CA PHE A 173 56.20 56.54 14.27
C PHE A 173 56.28 58.03 14.63
N GLU A 174 55.26 58.57 15.29
CA GLU A 174 55.17 60.01 15.57
C GLU A 174 56.32 60.49 16.48
N LYS A 175 56.71 59.67 17.47
CA LYS A 175 57.84 59.96 18.37
C LYS A 175 59.18 59.98 17.64
N TYR A 176 59.35 59.12 16.63
CA TYR A 176 60.55 59.10 15.79
C TYR A 176 60.59 60.33 14.89
N ILE A 177 59.49 60.68 14.23
CA ILE A 177 59.39 61.85 13.35
C ILE A 177 59.64 63.17 14.13
N ARG A 178 59.08 63.29 15.35
CA ARG A 178 59.36 64.44 16.23
C ARG A 178 60.85 64.53 16.61
N LYS A 179 61.52 63.43 16.94
CA LYS A 179 62.97 63.45 17.25
C LYS A 179 63.83 63.83 16.04
N THR A 180 63.51 63.32 14.86
CA THR A 180 64.33 63.52 13.66
C THR A 180 64.14 64.92 13.08
N SER A 181 62.94 65.50 13.17
CA SER A 181 62.66 66.88 12.74
C SER A 181 63.47 67.94 13.51
N VAL A 182 63.75 67.71 14.81
CA VAL A 182 64.60 68.61 15.62
C VAL A 182 66.06 68.56 15.15
N ARG A 183 66.57 67.37 14.80
CA ARG A 183 67.93 67.20 14.26
C ARG A 183 68.09 67.87 12.89
N LEU A 184 67.09 67.74 12.02
CA LEU A 184 67.05 68.42 10.73
C LEU A 184 67.11 69.95 10.90
N LYS A 185 66.29 70.52 11.81
CA LYS A 185 66.34 71.95 12.14
C LYS A 185 67.70 72.40 12.68
N LYS A 186 68.38 71.57 13.49
CA LYS A 186 69.72 71.87 14.03
C LYS A 186 70.79 71.84 12.94
N HIS A 187 70.73 70.87 12.01
CA HIS A 187 71.64 70.78 10.87
C HIS A 187 71.48 71.97 9.92
N SER A 188 70.25 72.39 9.61
CA SER A 188 70.00 73.58 8.78
C SER A 188 70.61 74.85 9.40
N ARG A 189 70.50 75.03 10.73
CA ARG A 189 71.11 76.16 11.45
C ARG A 189 72.64 76.14 11.45
N THR A 190 73.27 74.96 11.49
CA THR A 190 74.75 74.84 11.41
C THR A 190 75.26 75.14 10.00
N LYS A 191 74.49 74.77 8.97
CA LYS A 191 74.82 75.08 7.57
C LYS A 191 74.86 76.60 7.32
N GLU A 192 73.96 77.37 7.92
CA GLU A 192 73.95 78.85 7.82
C GLU A 192 75.12 79.52 8.57
N LYS A 193 75.65 78.88 9.63
CA LYS A 193 76.81 79.39 10.39
C LYS A 193 78.17 79.15 9.70
N LEU A 194 78.28 78.11 8.87
CA LEU A 194 79.50 77.83 8.10
C LEU A 194 79.68 78.78 6.90
N SER A 195 78.60 79.37 6.39
CA SER A 195 78.66 80.34 5.29
C SER A 195 79.08 81.76 5.72
N SER A 196 79.08 82.08 7.03
CA SER A 196 79.39 83.43 7.54
C SER A 196 80.80 83.60 8.12
N ALA A 197 81.63 82.54 8.16
CA ALA A 197 82.97 82.56 8.77
C ALA A 197 84.13 82.89 7.78
N SER A 198 83.83 83.38 6.58
CA SER A 198 84.82 83.62 5.52
C SER A 198 85.29 85.08 5.39
N GLN A 199 85.14 85.93 6.42
CA GLN A 199 85.71 87.29 6.42
C GLN A 199 86.21 87.73 7.81
N SER A 200 87.48 88.11 7.85
CA SER A 200 88.22 88.97 8.82
C SER A 200 89.12 88.36 9.92
N ASP A 201 90.41 88.69 9.72
CA ASP A 201 91.48 89.16 10.60
C ASP A 201 92.56 88.26 11.21
N GLY A 202 93.81 88.62 10.87
CA GLY A 202 95.05 87.93 11.21
C GLY A 202 95.74 88.44 12.48
N ARG A 203 96.75 87.69 12.92
CA ARG A 203 97.89 88.17 13.70
C ARG A 203 99.07 87.20 13.56
N GLU A 204 100.24 87.80 13.32
CA GLU A 204 101.54 87.21 13.02
C GLU A 204 102.19 86.49 14.23
N MET A 205 103.04 85.48 13.99
CA MET A 205 104.27 85.26 14.78
C MET A 205 105.29 84.34 14.06
N GLN A 206 106.36 84.96 13.56
CA GLN A 206 107.78 84.54 13.41
C GLN A 206 108.19 83.16 12.83
N PRO A 207 108.99 83.12 11.74
CA PRO A 207 109.80 81.96 11.37
C PRO A 207 111.15 81.95 12.11
N SER A 208 111.37 80.91 12.90
CA SER A 208 112.58 80.63 13.69
C SER A 208 113.80 80.30 12.84
N ALA A 209 114.99 80.66 13.34
CA ALA A 209 116.41 80.28 13.06
C ALA A 209 116.81 79.54 11.76
N GLN A 210 115.99 78.65 11.20
CA GLN A 210 116.24 77.87 9.98
C GLN A 210 116.52 78.74 8.75
N LEU A 211 115.91 79.91 8.59
CA LEU A 211 116.17 80.77 7.43
C LEU A 211 117.59 81.36 7.43
N ARG A 212 118.14 81.75 8.59
CA ARG A 212 119.54 82.21 8.67
C ARG A 212 120.54 81.10 8.38
N GLN A 213 120.23 79.87 8.78
CA GLN A 213 121.05 78.70 8.46
C GLN A 213 120.94 78.37 6.95
N MET A 214 119.79 78.58 6.33
CA MET A 214 119.62 78.38 4.89
C MET A 214 120.41 79.39 4.03
N ASP A 215 120.55 80.63 4.49
CA ASP A 215 121.33 81.64 3.75
C ASP A 215 122.85 81.43 3.86
N GLN A 216 123.37 81.02 5.02
CA GLN A 216 124.78 80.59 5.15
C GLN A 216 125.08 79.37 4.26
N ASN A 217 124.17 78.40 4.26
CA ASN A 217 124.32 77.19 3.46
C ASN A 217 124.17 77.44 1.94
N ARG A 218 123.66 78.59 1.51
CA ARG A 218 123.55 78.96 0.09
C ARG A 218 124.86 79.56 -0.42
N ALA A 219 125.59 80.28 0.44
CA ALA A 219 126.89 80.86 0.12
C ALA A 219 128.00 79.79 0.00
N GLU A 220 127.95 78.72 0.81
CA GLU A 220 128.92 77.61 0.73
C GLU A 220 128.71 76.70 -0.50
N LEU A 221 127.49 76.61 -1.02
CA LEU A 221 127.18 75.86 -2.25
C LEU A 221 127.68 76.56 -3.54
N ASP A 222 127.87 77.88 -3.52
CA ASP A 222 128.34 78.63 -4.68
C ASP A 222 129.81 78.32 -5.03
N GLN A 223 130.60 77.84 -4.06
CA GLN A 223 131.99 77.40 -4.29
C GLN A 223 132.10 76.05 -5.05
N ILE A 224 131.02 75.27 -5.14
CA ILE A 224 131.00 73.91 -5.74
C ILE A 224 130.28 73.89 -7.11
N LYS A 225 129.95 75.06 -7.67
CA LYS A 225 129.19 75.16 -8.93
C LYS A 225 129.87 74.52 -10.13
N LEU A 226 131.21 74.46 -10.18
CA LEU A 226 131.93 73.91 -11.32
C LEU A 226 131.63 72.41 -11.54
N PHE A 227 131.54 71.63 -10.45
CA PHE A 227 131.25 70.18 -10.46
C PHE A 227 129.77 69.84 -10.69
N MET A 228 128.86 70.78 -10.45
CA MET A 228 127.40 70.60 -10.60
C MET A 228 126.89 71.13 -11.96
N SER A 229 127.79 71.48 -12.87
CA SER A 229 127.44 71.95 -14.22
C SER A 229 127.18 70.78 -15.17
N ALA A 230 126.10 70.85 -15.96
CA ALA A 230 125.59 69.74 -16.78
C ALA A 230 126.49 69.34 -17.98
N HIS A 231 127.57 70.08 -18.27
CA HIS A 231 128.49 69.83 -19.38
C HIS A 231 129.93 69.55 -18.92
N PHE A 232 130.10 69.09 -17.67
CA PHE A 232 131.39 68.70 -17.13
C PHE A 232 131.95 67.50 -17.90
N ASN A 233 132.98 67.73 -18.73
CA ASN A 233 133.71 66.67 -19.42
C ASN A 233 135.21 66.87 -19.25
N LEU A 234 135.88 65.87 -18.66
CA LEU A 234 137.30 65.90 -18.28
C LEU A 234 138.26 65.79 -19.48
N GLU A 235 137.77 65.47 -20.67
CA GLU A 235 138.57 65.43 -21.90
C GLU A 235 138.94 66.82 -22.43
N ASN A 236 138.22 67.87 -22.03
CA ASN A 236 138.49 69.22 -22.51
C ASN A 236 139.70 69.80 -21.73
N PRO A 237 140.83 70.12 -22.40
CA PRO A 237 142.07 70.47 -21.72
C PRO A 237 141.95 71.72 -20.84
N ASP A 238 141.05 72.66 -21.17
CA ASP A 238 140.83 73.87 -20.37
C ASP A 238 140.06 73.59 -19.06
N ILE A 239 139.10 72.65 -19.09
CA ILE A 239 138.35 72.22 -17.89
C ILE A 239 139.24 71.33 -17.02
N PHE A 240 140.06 70.48 -17.65
CA PHE A 240 141.04 69.67 -16.94
C PHE A 240 142.10 70.55 -16.25
N ASN A 241 142.64 71.57 -16.93
CA ASN A 241 143.64 72.48 -16.34
C ASN A 241 143.08 73.40 -15.25
N THR A 242 141.77 73.67 -15.24
CA THR A 242 141.12 74.44 -14.17
C THR A 242 140.78 73.58 -12.94
N VAL A 243 140.55 72.27 -13.11
CA VAL A 243 140.39 71.29 -12.02
C VAL A 243 141.74 70.77 -11.51
N PHE A 244 142.76 70.71 -12.39
CA PHE A 244 144.15 70.30 -12.13
C PHE A 244 145.15 71.26 -12.80
N PRO A 245 145.62 72.33 -12.12
CA PRO A 245 146.58 73.27 -12.70
C PRO A 245 147.96 72.63 -12.88
N TRP A 246 148.26 72.11 -14.07
CA TRP A 246 149.56 71.51 -14.41
C TRP A 246 150.70 72.54 -14.60
N THR A 247 150.39 73.84 -14.64
CA THR A 247 151.38 74.93 -14.78
C THR A 247 152.29 75.14 -13.58
N GLN A 248 152.08 74.43 -12.46
CA GLN A 248 153.03 74.38 -11.34
C GLN A 248 154.02 73.21 -11.43
N ILE A 249 154.01 72.41 -12.51
CA ILE A 249 154.75 71.14 -12.59
C ILE A 249 155.97 71.16 -13.54
N GLU A 250 156.08 72.03 -14.56
CA GLU A 250 157.19 71.89 -15.56
C GLU A 250 157.99 73.13 -16.00
N GLU A 251 157.69 74.38 -15.63
CA GLU A 251 158.62 75.51 -15.90
C GLU A 251 159.62 75.74 -14.75
N SER A 252 160.69 74.95 -14.73
CA SER A 252 162.05 75.40 -14.39
C SER A 252 163.06 74.26 -14.54
N HIS A 253 163.44 74.00 -15.78
CA HIS A 253 164.69 73.33 -16.09
C HIS A 253 165.87 74.11 -15.46
N VAL A 254 166.76 73.34 -14.83
CA VAL A 254 168.13 73.65 -14.35
C VAL A 254 168.28 73.95 -12.84
N SER A 255 168.88 72.94 -12.18
CA SER A 255 169.66 72.91 -10.92
C SER A 255 168.98 72.46 -9.60
N THR A 256 169.20 71.15 -9.31
CA THR A 256 169.40 70.49 -8.00
C THR A 256 168.41 70.71 -6.84
N GLY A 257 167.58 69.68 -6.57
CA GLY A 257 166.95 69.44 -5.25
C GLY A 257 165.55 68.81 -5.32
N GLN A 258 165.41 67.52 -4.99
CA GLN A 258 164.13 66.81 -4.88
C GLN A 258 163.36 67.23 -3.60
N GLY A 259 162.13 67.74 -3.70
CA GLY A 259 161.32 68.07 -2.49
C GLY A 259 159.84 68.46 -2.66
N ASP A 260 159.45 69.29 -3.63
CA ASP A 260 158.19 70.07 -3.49
C ASP A 260 156.91 69.53 -4.16
N GLN A 261 156.95 68.38 -4.84
CA GLN A 261 155.80 67.92 -5.65
C GLN A 261 154.65 67.26 -4.86
N ARG A 262 154.82 66.99 -3.56
CA ARG A 262 153.88 66.17 -2.75
C ARG A 262 152.85 66.94 -1.93
N GLN A 263 152.99 68.26 -1.77
CA GLN A 263 152.09 69.04 -0.91
C GLN A 263 150.80 69.49 -1.62
N SER A 264 150.83 69.71 -2.93
CA SER A 264 149.68 70.19 -3.71
C SER A 264 148.56 69.15 -3.86
N SER A 265 148.88 67.85 -3.92
CA SER A 265 147.89 66.78 -4.06
C SER A 265 147.07 66.51 -2.78
N LYS A 266 147.66 66.69 -1.60
CA LYS A 266 146.97 66.55 -0.31
C LYS A 266 145.91 67.62 -0.09
N LEU A 267 146.20 68.86 -0.45
CA LEU A 267 145.27 69.99 -0.32
C LEU A 267 144.01 69.82 -1.19
N LEU A 268 144.13 69.18 -2.35
CA LEU A 268 142.99 68.88 -3.22
C LEU A 268 142.10 67.77 -2.63
N GLN A 269 142.71 66.74 -2.05
CA GLN A 269 141.99 65.63 -1.41
C GLN A 269 141.16 66.11 -0.21
N GLU A 270 141.71 67.00 0.62
CA GLU A 270 140.97 67.58 1.75
C GLU A 270 139.76 68.40 1.30
N LYS A 271 139.88 69.18 0.22
CA LYS A 271 138.75 69.95 -0.34
C LYS A 271 137.61 69.06 -0.84
N LEU A 272 137.92 67.96 -1.53
CA LEU A 272 136.90 67.03 -2.02
C LEU A 272 136.22 66.28 -0.88
N SER A 273 136.97 65.90 0.17
CA SER A 273 136.40 65.26 1.35
C SER A 273 135.39 66.17 2.06
N HIS A 274 135.71 67.46 2.21
CA HIS A 274 134.82 68.44 2.84
C HIS A 274 133.49 68.60 2.08
N TYR A 275 133.51 68.55 0.74
CA TYR A 275 132.29 68.62 -0.06
C TYR A 275 131.40 67.38 0.11
N LEU A 276 131.97 66.21 0.35
CA LEU A 276 131.21 64.97 0.56
C LEU A 276 130.42 65.01 1.88
N ASP A 277 131.05 65.46 2.97
CA ASP A 277 130.41 65.60 4.28
C ASP A 277 129.20 66.54 4.23
N ILE A 278 129.29 67.64 3.47
CA ILE A 278 128.20 68.62 3.31
C ILE A 278 126.96 67.95 2.67
N VAL A 279 127.15 67.04 1.73
CA VAL A 279 126.04 66.33 1.04
C VAL A 279 125.39 65.31 1.98
N GLU A 280 126.18 64.56 2.74
CA GLU A 280 125.66 63.50 3.64
C GLU A 280 124.74 64.07 4.73
N VAL A 281 125.15 65.17 5.37
CA VAL A 281 124.36 65.83 6.42
C VAL A 281 123.00 66.30 5.90
N ARG A 282 122.93 66.73 4.64
CA ARG A 282 121.69 67.22 4.00
C ARG A 282 120.70 66.08 3.75
N ILE A 283 121.16 64.93 3.27
CA ILE A 283 120.30 63.78 2.98
C ILE A 283 119.66 63.26 4.28
N ALA A 284 120.45 63.11 5.34
CA ALA A 284 119.95 62.64 6.63
C ALA A 284 118.84 63.54 7.20
N ARG A 285 118.98 64.86 7.05
CA ARG A 285 118.01 65.83 7.59
C ARG A 285 116.68 65.84 6.84
N GLN A 286 116.70 65.59 5.52
CA GLN A 286 115.48 65.59 4.70
C GLN A 286 114.61 64.35 4.95
N ILE A 287 115.25 63.19 5.19
CA ILE A 287 114.56 61.93 5.49
C ILE A 287 113.85 62.01 6.85
N SER A 288 114.51 62.60 7.86
CA SER A 288 113.94 62.78 9.20
C SER A 288 112.59 63.53 9.18
N GLN A 289 112.51 64.66 8.47
CA GLN A 289 111.33 65.55 8.49
C GLN A 289 110.06 64.95 7.86
N LYS A 290 110.16 63.89 7.06
CA LYS A 290 109.02 63.33 6.31
C LYS A 290 108.47 62.01 6.88
N SER A 291 109.08 61.47 7.93
CA SER A 291 108.77 60.13 8.44
C SER A 291 107.47 60.03 9.26
N ASP A 292 107.16 61.00 10.14
CA ASP A 292 106.02 60.91 11.08
C ASP A 292 104.62 60.90 10.41
N ALA A 293 104.45 61.67 9.33
CA ALA A 293 103.18 61.75 8.61
C ALA A 293 102.84 60.44 7.87
N PHE A 294 103.87 59.70 7.45
CA PHE A 294 103.71 58.40 6.78
C PHE A 294 103.17 57.34 7.74
N PHE A 295 103.68 57.27 8.97
CA PHE A 295 103.24 56.29 9.97
C PHE A 295 101.79 56.51 10.45
N HIS A 296 101.35 57.77 10.58
CA HIS A 296 99.96 58.07 10.93
C HIS A 296 98.95 57.62 9.85
N ALA A 297 99.28 57.83 8.57
CA ALA A 297 98.43 57.38 7.48
C ALA A 297 98.34 55.85 7.44
N MET A 298 99.45 55.14 7.70
CA MET A 298 99.50 53.68 7.76
C MET A 298 98.62 53.11 8.88
N ALA A 299 98.73 53.65 10.10
CA ALA A 299 97.91 53.21 11.23
C ALA A 299 96.40 53.39 10.97
N SER A 300 96.00 54.48 10.33
CA SER A 300 94.59 54.72 9.98
C SER A 300 94.05 53.76 8.92
N HIS A 301 94.91 53.33 7.99
CA HIS A 301 94.56 52.35 6.96
C HIS A 301 94.34 50.97 7.58
N ASP A 302 95.22 50.58 8.50
CA ASP A 302 95.10 49.30 9.21
C ASP A 302 93.81 49.26 10.07
N GLU A 303 93.47 50.33 10.77
CA GLU A 303 92.24 50.40 11.57
C GLU A 303 90.96 50.31 10.70
N LEU A 304 90.95 50.98 9.54
CA LEU A 304 89.84 50.89 8.59
C LEU A 304 89.72 49.49 7.99
N GLN A 305 90.84 48.86 7.66
CA GLN A 305 90.87 47.49 7.14
C GLN A 305 90.34 46.49 8.17
N GLU A 306 90.63 46.70 9.46
CA GLU A 306 90.08 45.87 10.54
C GLU A 306 88.55 46.05 10.68
N LYS A 307 88.05 47.29 10.67
CA LYS A 307 86.60 47.57 10.72
C LYS A 307 85.86 47.03 9.50
N LEU A 308 86.45 47.12 8.31
CA LEU A 308 85.88 46.55 7.09
C LEU A 308 85.79 45.01 7.18
N ASN A 309 86.87 44.36 7.65
CA ASN A 309 86.86 42.91 7.85
C ASN A 309 85.81 42.47 8.88
N ASN A 310 85.64 43.25 9.96
CA ASN A 310 84.64 42.97 10.99
C ASN A 310 83.19 43.12 10.47
N THR A 311 82.92 44.16 9.67
CA THR A 311 81.58 44.37 9.07
C THR A 311 81.26 43.32 8.02
N VAL A 312 82.21 42.93 7.18
CA VAL A 312 82.04 41.82 6.22
C VAL A 312 81.75 40.51 6.96
N ARG A 313 82.42 40.24 8.08
CA ARG A 313 82.16 39.04 8.90
C ARG A 313 80.75 39.07 9.51
N CYS A 314 80.29 40.23 9.98
CA CYS A 314 78.92 40.37 10.51
C CYS A 314 77.85 40.19 9.43
N ILE A 315 78.06 40.73 8.23
CA ILE A 315 77.11 40.57 7.11
C ILE A 315 77.04 39.10 6.67
N LYS A 316 78.17 38.38 6.62
CA LYS A 316 78.18 36.94 6.33
C LYS A 316 77.37 36.17 7.37
N ARG A 317 77.60 36.40 8.66
CA ARG A 317 76.82 35.77 9.75
C ARG A 317 75.33 36.09 9.67
N LEU A 318 74.97 37.34 9.39
CA LEU A 318 73.56 37.72 9.27
C LEU A 318 72.87 37.01 8.10
N ARG A 319 73.55 36.91 6.94
CA ARG A 319 73.04 36.17 5.78
C ARG A 319 72.89 34.68 6.08
N GLU A 320 73.85 34.09 6.79
CA GLU A 320 73.76 32.71 7.27
C GLU A 320 72.57 32.50 8.21
N CYS A 321 72.38 33.38 9.21
CA CYS A 321 71.22 33.30 10.11
C CYS A 321 69.89 33.43 9.37
N ILE A 322 69.78 34.36 8.42
CA ILE A 322 68.56 34.52 7.60
C ILE A 322 68.32 33.29 6.74
N SER A 323 69.37 32.71 6.15
CA SER A 323 69.28 31.45 5.39
C SER A 323 68.77 30.31 6.28
N VAL A 324 69.33 30.17 7.48
CA VAL A 324 68.90 29.14 8.45
C VAL A 324 67.45 29.33 8.87
N VAL A 325 67.00 30.57 9.12
CA VAL A 325 65.60 30.86 9.46
C VAL A 325 64.66 30.56 8.30
N ASN A 326 65.05 30.87 7.06
CA ASN A 326 64.25 30.56 5.87
C ASN A 326 64.13 29.05 5.64
N GLU A 327 65.23 28.29 5.78
CA GLU A 327 65.22 26.83 5.66
C GLU A 327 64.41 26.18 6.78
N LYS A 328 64.67 26.54 8.05
CA LYS A 328 64.06 25.84 9.18
C LYS A 328 62.64 26.31 9.52
N MET A 329 62.33 27.59 9.42
CA MET A 329 61.02 28.10 9.85
C MET A 329 60.04 28.21 8.68
N ALA A 330 60.44 28.83 7.58
CA ALA A 330 59.51 29.08 6.46
C ALA A 330 59.27 27.84 5.59
N LYS A 331 60.34 27.15 5.15
CA LYS A 331 60.18 25.96 4.30
C LYS A 331 59.62 24.76 5.04
N GLU A 332 60.05 24.48 6.27
CA GLU A 332 59.51 23.35 7.04
C GLU A 332 58.04 23.57 7.40
N SER A 333 57.62 24.77 7.81
CA SER A 333 56.21 25.06 8.10
C SER A 333 55.30 24.93 6.86
N LEU A 334 55.75 25.41 5.70
CA LEU A 334 55.06 25.19 4.43
C LEU A 334 55.02 23.71 4.04
N LYS A 335 56.08 22.95 4.32
CA LYS A 335 56.11 21.50 4.12
C LYS A 335 55.11 20.79 5.03
N VAL A 336 54.96 21.22 6.29
CA VAL A 336 53.95 20.68 7.22
C VAL A 336 52.52 20.96 6.70
N LEU A 337 52.24 22.16 6.20
CA LEU A 337 50.94 22.47 5.60
C LEU A 337 50.67 21.63 4.33
N LYS A 338 51.68 21.46 3.47
CA LYS A 338 51.59 20.58 2.30
C LYS A 338 51.33 19.13 2.72
N LEU A 339 52.05 18.63 3.73
CA LEU A 339 51.89 17.28 4.27
C LEU A 339 50.51 17.06 4.91
N SER A 340 49.98 18.06 5.62
CA SER A 340 48.63 18.04 6.19
C SER A 340 47.57 17.95 5.09
N ARG A 341 47.71 18.75 4.02
CA ARG A 341 46.80 18.69 2.87
C ARG A 341 46.90 17.35 2.14
N THR A 342 48.10 16.82 1.94
CA THR A 342 48.26 15.48 1.34
C THR A 342 47.66 14.39 2.23
N ARG A 343 47.80 14.47 3.56
CA ARG A 343 47.16 13.54 4.50
C ARG A 343 45.64 13.61 4.42
N ALA A 344 45.07 14.82 4.36
CA ALA A 344 43.62 14.99 4.19
C ALA A 344 43.13 14.37 2.87
N ASN A 345 43.86 14.58 1.78
CA ASN A 345 43.55 13.97 0.48
C ASN A 345 43.66 12.43 0.52
N TYR A 346 44.70 11.89 1.16
CA TYR A 346 44.86 10.44 1.33
C TYR A 346 43.75 9.84 2.21
N MET A 347 43.32 10.53 3.25
CA MET A 347 42.18 10.11 4.09
C MET A 347 40.87 10.09 3.29
N ALA A 348 40.62 11.13 2.48
CA ALA A 348 39.45 11.16 1.60
C ALA A 348 39.47 10.01 0.58
N LEU A 349 40.64 9.74 -0.01
CA LEU A 349 40.82 8.62 -0.94
C LEU A 349 40.61 7.26 -0.24
N PHE A 350 41.18 7.09 0.96
CA PHE A 350 41.03 5.88 1.74
C PHE A 350 39.57 5.61 2.12
N ASN A 351 38.82 6.63 2.54
CA ASN A 351 37.40 6.50 2.84
C ASN A 351 36.60 6.07 1.60
N LYS A 352 36.88 6.64 0.42
CA LYS A 352 36.25 6.19 -0.84
C LYS A 352 36.60 4.74 -1.16
N LEU A 353 37.87 4.35 -1.06
CA LEU A 353 38.31 2.97 -1.30
C LEU A 353 37.67 1.98 -0.32
N LYS A 354 37.46 2.37 0.94
CA LYS A 354 36.77 1.54 1.94
C LYS A 354 35.31 1.27 1.56
N ILE A 355 34.60 2.29 1.08
CA ILE A 355 33.21 2.15 0.59
C ILE A 355 33.18 1.27 -0.67
N MET A 356 34.17 1.40 -1.56
CA MET A 356 34.27 0.53 -2.74
C MET A 356 34.51 -0.94 -2.36
N ALA A 357 35.32 -1.19 -1.32
CA ALA A 357 35.55 -2.53 -0.80
C ALA A 357 34.27 -3.15 -0.19
N SER A 358 33.51 -2.38 0.60
CA SER A 358 32.25 -2.89 1.17
C SER A 358 31.23 -3.27 0.10
N ILE A 359 31.15 -2.50 -1.00
CA ILE A 359 30.24 -2.82 -2.13
C ILE A 359 30.69 -4.08 -2.88
N HIS A 360 31.99 -4.33 -3.00
CA HIS A 360 32.47 -5.58 -3.59
C HIS A 360 32.12 -6.80 -2.70
N GLU A 361 32.12 -6.63 -1.38
CA GLU A 361 31.73 -7.69 -0.44
C GLU A 361 30.22 -7.95 -0.38
N THR A 362 29.37 -7.01 -0.84
CA THR A 362 27.91 -7.22 -0.80
C THR A 362 27.44 -8.29 -1.77
N GLN A 363 28.04 -8.42 -2.95
CA GLN A 363 27.61 -9.39 -3.96
C GLN A 363 27.76 -10.87 -3.51
N PRO A 364 28.90 -11.33 -2.97
CA PRO A 364 29.02 -12.68 -2.38
C PRO A 364 28.10 -12.87 -1.17
N THR A 365 27.89 -11.80 -0.39
CA THR A 365 27.02 -11.85 0.80
C THR A 365 25.57 -12.08 0.41
N ILE A 366 25.07 -11.40 -0.62
CA ILE A 366 23.72 -11.60 -1.17
C ILE A 366 23.59 -13.06 -1.66
N GLN A 367 24.57 -13.59 -2.38
CA GLN A 367 24.50 -14.97 -2.86
C GLN A 367 24.42 -16.01 -1.72
N ARG A 368 25.12 -15.76 -0.61
CA ARG A 368 25.04 -16.60 0.59
C ARG A 368 23.68 -16.50 1.29
N LEU A 369 23.11 -15.30 1.38
CA LEU A 369 21.78 -15.11 1.97
C LEU A 369 20.68 -15.78 1.14
N LEU A 370 20.81 -15.75 -0.19
CA LEU A 370 19.92 -16.48 -1.09
C LEU A 370 20.02 -17.99 -0.92
N SER A 371 21.21 -18.55 -0.66
CA SER A 371 21.34 -19.98 -0.35
C SER A 371 20.71 -20.37 1.00
N ASN A 372 20.57 -19.41 1.93
CA ASN A 372 19.96 -19.61 3.23
C ASN A 372 18.45 -19.26 3.25
N ASN A 373 17.85 -18.90 2.10
CA ASN A 373 16.46 -18.42 1.98
C ASN A 373 16.13 -17.13 2.75
N GLU A 374 17.15 -16.32 3.08
CA GLU A 374 16.98 -15.03 3.76
C GLU A 374 16.78 -13.92 2.72
N PHE A 375 15.58 -13.86 2.15
CA PHE A 375 15.24 -12.91 1.08
C PHE A 375 15.18 -11.45 1.57
N ILE A 376 14.67 -11.21 2.78
CA ILE A 376 14.51 -9.87 3.35
C ILE A 376 15.87 -9.19 3.53
N GLY A 377 16.81 -9.86 4.20
CA GLY A 377 18.17 -9.35 4.40
C GLY A 377 18.93 -9.15 3.08
N SER A 378 18.66 -9.98 2.07
CA SER A 378 19.21 -9.79 0.72
C SER A 378 18.69 -8.51 0.07
N LEU A 379 17.38 -8.22 0.18
CA LEU A 379 16.76 -7.01 -0.37
C LEU A 379 17.20 -5.74 0.37
N ASP A 380 17.39 -5.79 1.70
CA ASP A 380 17.99 -4.70 2.49
C ASP A 380 19.39 -4.34 2.00
N LEU A 381 20.24 -5.36 1.82
CA LEU A 381 21.60 -5.16 1.33
C LEU A 381 21.63 -4.60 -0.09
N ILE A 382 20.68 -5.00 -0.95
CA ILE A 382 20.56 -4.45 -2.31
C ILE A 382 20.15 -2.97 -2.25
N SER A 383 19.12 -2.62 -1.48
CA SER A 383 18.64 -1.24 -1.35
C SER A 383 19.71 -0.33 -0.75
N THR A 384 20.34 -0.74 0.35
CA THR A 384 21.45 0.02 0.96
C THR A 384 22.65 0.15 0.02
N SER A 385 22.99 -0.91 -0.75
CA SER A 385 24.06 -0.85 -1.76
C SER A 385 23.74 0.13 -2.90
N GLN A 386 22.49 0.17 -3.37
CA GLN A 386 22.04 1.13 -4.39
C GLN A 386 22.07 2.57 -3.86
N ASP A 387 21.69 2.78 -2.60
CA ASP A 387 21.73 4.09 -1.94
C ASP A 387 23.16 4.61 -1.78
N VAL A 388 24.10 3.76 -1.36
CA VAL A 388 25.51 4.12 -1.25
C VAL A 388 26.13 4.39 -2.63
N LEU A 389 25.72 3.63 -3.65
CA LEU A 389 26.17 3.84 -5.03
C LEU A 389 25.74 5.23 -5.57
N THR A 390 24.50 5.64 -5.29
CA THR A 390 23.92 6.89 -5.78
C THR A 390 24.38 8.12 -5.01
N LYS A 391 24.55 8.03 -3.68
CA LYS A 391 24.95 9.15 -2.81
C LYS A 391 26.47 9.37 -2.76
N ASP A 392 27.26 8.32 -2.53
CA ASP A 392 28.69 8.46 -2.18
C ASP A 392 29.65 8.23 -3.36
N LEU A 393 29.22 7.47 -4.38
CA LEU A 393 30.06 7.02 -5.50
C LEU A 393 29.62 7.55 -6.87
N ALA A 394 28.76 8.57 -6.90
CA ALA A 394 28.31 9.22 -8.13
C ALA A 394 29.51 9.70 -8.98
N GLY A 395 29.61 9.19 -10.21
CA GLY A 395 30.65 9.56 -11.19
C GLY A 395 31.81 8.57 -11.35
N ILE A 396 31.87 7.47 -10.58
CA ILE A 396 32.89 6.43 -10.77
C ILE A 396 32.47 5.46 -11.88
N HIS A 397 33.19 5.48 -13.00
CA HIS A 397 32.85 4.68 -14.19
C HIS A 397 32.93 3.16 -13.97
N SER A 398 33.77 2.69 -13.03
CA SER A 398 33.97 1.26 -12.75
C SER A 398 32.71 0.54 -12.25
N PHE A 399 31.76 1.26 -11.63
CA PHE A 399 30.53 0.66 -11.08
C PHE A 399 29.27 0.96 -11.91
N LYS A 400 29.42 1.46 -13.14
CA LYS A 400 28.29 1.80 -14.02
C LYS A 400 27.31 0.64 -14.21
N HIS A 401 27.81 -0.60 -14.25
CA HIS A 401 27.01 -1.80 -14.46
C HIS A 401 26.53 -2.48 -13.17
N LEU A 402 27.05 -2.07 -12.01
CA LEU A 402 26.68 -2.70 -10.74
C LEU A 402 25.25 -2.36 -10.34
N GLY A 403 24.81 -1.12 -10.57
CA GLY A 403 23.42 -0.72 -10.34
C GLY A 403 22.42 -1.56 -11.16
N SER A 404 22.72 -1.81 -12.44
CA SER A 404 21.89 -2.70 -13.28
C SER A 404 21.96 -4.15 -12.82
N GLN A 405 23.11 -4.65 -12.38
CA GLN A 405 23.25 -6.02 -11.85
C GLN A 405 22.46 -6.22 -10.55
N LEU A 406 22.48 -5.23 -9.65
CA LEU A 406 21.69 -5.27 -8.42
C LEU A 406 20.18 -5.25 -8.72
N ALA A 407 19.75 -4.48 -9.72
CA ALA A 407 18.35 -4.51 -10.18
C ALA A 407 17.98 -5.85 -10.85
N GLU A 408 18.89 -6.48 -11.60
CA GLU A 408 18.67 -7.82 -12.16
C GLU A 408 18.59 -8.89 -11.05
N MET A 409 19.43 -8.79 -10.01
CA MET A 409 19.38 -9.67 -8.83
C MET A 409 18.05 -9.49 -8.08
N GLU A 410 17.54 -8.27 -7.96
CA GLU A 410 16.22 -7.98 -7.38
C GLU A 410 15.09 -8.66 -8.16
N VAL A 411 15.11 -8.58 -9.50
CA VAL A 411 14.14 -9.28 -10.38
C VAL A 411 14.27 -10.81 -10.28
N LEU A 412 15.48 -11.33 -10.07
CA LEU A 412 15.69 -12.76 -9.87
C LEU A 412 15.15 -13.23 -8.51
N ILE A 413 15.37 -12.44 -7.45
CA ILE A 413 14.82 -12.69 -6.12
C ILE A 413 13.29 -12.72 -6.16
N ASP A 414 12.67 -11.80 -6.91
CA ASP A 414 11.22 -11.78 -7.11
C ASP A 414 10.69 -13.08 -7.74
N LYS A 415 11.34 -13.58 -8.79
CA LYS A 415 10.96 -14.86 -9.42
C LYS A 415 11.16 -16.05 -8.47
N MET A 416 12.23 -16.04 -7.68
CA MET A 416 12.48 -17.08 -6.67
C MET A 416 11.43 -17.05 -5.56
N LEU A 417 11.09 -15.87 -5.03
CA LEU A 417 10.06 -15.68 -4.01
C LEU A 417 8.70 -16.19 -4.47
N GLN A 418 8.29 -15.88 -5.70
CA GLN A 418 7.01 -16.38 -6.26
C GLN A 418 7.02 -17.90 -6.42
N ALA A 419 8.11 -18.49 -6.92
CA ALA A 419 8.23 -19.93 -7.09
C ALA A 419 8.23 -20.69 -5.75
N ASP A 420 8.95 -20.16 -4.76
CA ASP A 420 9.00 -20.72 -3.40
C ASP A 420 7.68 -20.53 -2.66
N PHE A 421 6.98 -19.41 -2.87
CA PHE A 421 5.62 -19.21 -2.35
C PHE A 421 4.66 -20.26 -2.92
N SER A 422 4.61 -20.42 -4.25
CA SER A 422 3.76 -21.44 -4.89
C SER A 422 4.08 -22.83 -4.36
N ARG A 423 5.36 -23.20 -4.27
CA ARG A 423 5.78 -24.51 -3.74
C ARG A 423 5.35 -24.72 -2.29
N SER A 424 5.49 -23.70 -1.45
CA SER A 424 5.10 -23.76 -0.03
C SER A 424 3.58 -23.90 0.11
N VAL A 425 2.81 -23.10 -0.64
CA VAL A 425 1.34 -23.17 -0.68
C VAL A 425 0.85 -24.53 -1.18
N THR A 426 1.42 -25.05 -2.27
CA THR A 426 1.07 -26.38 -2.78
C THR A 426 1.40 -27.48 -1.77
N SER A 427 2.50 -27.36 -1.02
CA SER A 427 2.88 -28.31 0.04
C SER A 427 1.90 -28.28 1.22
N GLU A 428 1.53 -27.09 1.70
CA GLU A 428 0.60 -26.91 2.82
C GLU A 428 -0.82 -27.38 2.46
N LEU A 429 -1.32 -27.03 1.26
CA LEU A 429 -2.68 -27.38 0.84
C LEU A 429 -2.84 -28.86 0.47
N ASN A 430 -1.80 -29.51 -0.06
CA ASN A 430 -1.83 -30.94 -0.39
C ASN A 430 -1.42 -31.87 0.77
N ARG A 431 -1.16 -31.33 1.97
CA ARG A 431 -0.89 -32.12 3.16
C ARG A 431 -2.09 -33.03 3.47
N PRO A 432 -1.88 -34.32 3.79
CA PRO A 432 -2.96 -35.25 4.08
C PRO A 432 -3.90 -34.69 5.17
N VAL A 433 -5.20 -34.95 4.99
CA VAL A 433 -6.31 -34.38 5.80
C VAL A 433 -6.32 -34.88 7.26
N ILE A 434 -5.45 -35.84 7.58
CA ILE A 434 -5.30 -36.44 8.91
C ILE A 434 -4.51 -35.51 9.84
N ASP A 435 -3.73 -34.59 9.29
CA ASP A 435 -2.84 -33.75 10.07
C ASP A 435 -3.58 -32.51 10.60
N THR A 436 -3.72 -32.43 11.92
CA THR A 436 -4.45 -31.37 12.65
C THR A 436 -3.60 -30.13 12.92
N VAL A 437 -2.31 -30.16 12.58
CA VAL A 437 -1.42 -29.00 12.71
C VAL A 437 -1.87 -27.92 11.72
N GLN A 438 -2.09 -26.70 12.22
CA GLN A 438 -2.68 -25.59 11.47
C GLN A 438 -1.77 -25.11 10.33
N LEU A 439 -0.46 -24.95 10.56
CA LEU A 439 0.56 -24.58 9.57
C LEU A 439 1.89 -25.29 9.92
N ALA A 440 2.57 -25.93 8.96
CA ALA A 440 3.82 -26.66 9.24
C ALA A 440 5.09 -25.79 9.16
N GLU A 441 5.10 -24.77 8.30
CA GLU A 441 6.26 -23.88 8.05
C GLU A 441 5.89 -22.40 8.19
N GLU A 442 5.36 -22.00 9.35
CA GLU A 442 4.87 -20.64 9.62
C GLU A 442 5.95 -19.56 9.45
N GLU A 443 7.15 -19.76 10.01
CA GLU A 443 8.27 -18.80 9.95
C GLU A 443 8.78 -18.57 8.51
N ARG A 444 8.79 -19.63 7.71
CA ARG A 444 9.23 -19.58 6.30
C ARG A 444 8.20 -18.85 5.45
N LEU A 445 6.91 -19.13 5.67
CA LEU A 445 5.82 -18.44 4.98
C LEU A 445 5.80 -16.94 5.31
N VAL A 446 5.96 -16.59 6.59
CA VAL A 446 6.06 -15.19 7.04
C VAL A 446 7.22 -14.47 6.35
N SER A 447 8.39 -15.11 6.26
CA SER A 447 9.57 -14.54 5.60
C SER A 447 9.34 -14.29 4.09
N ILE A 448 8.67 -15.23 3.41
CA ILE A 448 8.32 -15.09 1.99
C ILE A 448 7.29 -13.96 1.81
N LEU A 449 6.25 -13.91 2.65
CA LEU A 449 5.22 -12.87 2.61
C LEU A 449 5.81 -11.48 2.81
N PHE A 450 6.70 -11.28 3.80
CA PHE A 450 7.41 -10.02 3.98
C PHE A 450 8.27 -9.64 2.76
N GLY A 451 8.96 -10.62 2.17
CA GLY A 451 9.71 -10.41 0.92
C GLY A 451 8.82 -9.93 -0.24
N MET A 452 7.64 -10.52 -0.40
CA MET A 452 6.68 -10.15 -1.45
C MET A 452 5.98 -8.80 -1.20
N LEU A 453 5.66 -8.50 0.07
CA LEU A 453 5.06 -7.23 0.47
C LEU A 453 6.02 -6.07 0.25
N ARG A 454 7.31 -6.25 0.54
CA ARG A 454 8.35 -5.24 0.31
C ARG A 454 8.52 -4.88 -1.17
N GLN A 455 8.28 -5.83 -2.07
CA GLN A 455 8.33 -5.60 -3.52
C GLN A 455 6.98 -5.09 -4.09
N ASN A 456 6.00 -4.77 -3.23
CA ASN A 456 4.65 -4.31 -3.60
C ASN A 456 3.89 -5.26 -4.54
N LYS A 457 4.11 -6.56 -4.42
CA LYS A 457 3.41 -7.56 -5.24
C LYS A 457 2.32 -8.26 -4.45
N PHE A 458 1.07 -7.89 -4.71
CA PHE A 458 -0.11 -8.46 -4.05
C PHE A 458 -0.72 -9.67 -4.78
N ASN A 459 -0.09 -10.12 -5.88
CA ASN A 459 -0.56 -11.26 -6.68
C ASN A 459 -0.58 -12.59 -5.92
N PHE A 460 0.05 -12.67 -4.73
CA PHE A 460 0.05 -13.88 -3.91
C PHE A 460 -1.36 -14.30 -3.46
N ILE A 461 -2.30 -13.35 -3.31
CA ILE A 461 -3.70 -13.65 -2.96
C ILE A 461 -4.35 -14.47 -4.08
N ASP A 462 -4.16 -14.05 -5.33
CA ASP A 462 -4.73 -14.75 -6.49
C ASP A 462 -4.08 -16.12 -6.69
N VAL A 463 -2.75 -16.22 -6.53
CA VAL A 463 -2.02 -17.50 -6.59
C VAL A 463 -2.53 -18.47 -5.53
N TYR A 464 -2.70 -18.00 -4.28
CA TYR A 464 -3.24 -18.82 -3.21
C TYR A 464 -4.69 -19.25 -3.49
N ARG A 465 -5.52 -18.35 -4.02
CA ARG A 465 -6.91 -18.65 -4.39
C ARG A 465 -7.00 -19.77 -5.42
N GLU A 466 -6.22 -19.69 -6.49
CA GLU A 466 -6.22 -20.70 -7.56
C GLU A 466 -5.69 -22.05 -7.04
N GLU A 467 -4.63 -22.06 -6.23
CA GLU A 467 -4.13 -23.29 -5.60
C GLU A 467 -5.12 -23.88 -4.57
N ALA A 468 -5.87 -23.05 -3.84
CA ALA A 468 -6.94 -23.53 -2.98
C ALA A 468 -8.08 -24.18 -3.81
N PHE A 469 -8.40 -23.62 -4.98
CA PHE A 469 -9.39 -24.20 -5.89
C PHE A 469 -8.94 -25.54 -6.50
N THR A 470 -7.66 -25.71 -6.81
CA THR A 470 -7.11 -26.98 -7.29
C THR A 470 -7.09 -28.02 -6.17
N ALA A 471 -6.65 -27.65 -4.97
CA ALA A 471 -6.65 -28.52 -3.78
C ALA A 471 -8.06 -28.99 -3.39
N LEU A 472 -9.04 -28.09 -3.34
CA LEU A 472 -10.45 -28.45 -3.08
C LEU A 472 -10.98 -29.46 -4.11
N LYS A 473 -10.68 -29.25 -5.39
CA LYS A 473 -11.09 -30.17 -6.46
C LYS A 473 -10.42 -31.54 -6.31
N ALA A 474 -9.14 -31.57 -5.94
CA ALA A 474 -8.38 -32.80 -5.72
C ALA A 474 -8.92 -33.59 -4.53
N ILE A 475 -9.17 -32.94 -3.39
CA ILE A 475 -9.71 -33.57 -2.17
C ILE A 475 -11.10 -34.18 -2.43
N VAL A 476 -12.00 -33.45 -3.09
CA VAL A 476 -13.33 -33.99 -3.43
C VAL A 476 -13.21 -35.19 -4.38
N LYS A 477 -12.30 -35.14 -5.35
CA LYS A 477 -12.09 -36.28 -6.26
C LYS A 477 -11.52 -37.49 -5.50
N GLN A 478 -10.50 -37.27 -4.66
CA GLN A 478 -9.82 -38.30 -3.90
C GLN A 478 -10.76 -38.99 -2.90
N THR A 479 -11.54 -38.21 -2.15
CA THR A 479 -12.54 -38.75 -1.21
C THR A 479 -13.62 -39.59 -1.88
N VAL A 480 -14.09 -39.18 -3.06
CA VAL A 480 -15.04 -39.98 -3.85
C VAL A 480 -14.38 -41.28 -4.32
N VAL A 481 -13.12 -41.26 -4.78
CA VAL A 481 -12.38 -42.46 -5.17
C VAL A 481 -12.19 -43.42 -3.98
N GLU A 482 -11.78 -42.90 -2.82
CA GLU A 482 -11.59 -43.69 -1.61
C GLU A 482 -12.89 -44.33 -1.12
N ALA A 483 -14.00 -43.59 -1.11
CA ALA A 483 -15.29 -44.15 -0.69
C ALA A 483 -15.83 -45.19 -1.67
N VAL A 484 -15.61 -45.01 -2.98
CA VAL A 484 -15.96 -46.02 -4.00
C VAL A 484 -15.10 -47.27 -3.83
N ALA A 485 -13.80 -47.13 -3.53
CA ALA A 485 -12.92 -48.27 -3.30
C ALA A 485 -13.28 -49.08 -2.03
N ILE A 486 -13.83 -48.43 -1.01
CA ILE A 486 -14.31 -49.10 0.22
C ILE A 486 -15.63 -49.86 -0.02
N ALA A 487 -16.40 -49.49 -1.04
CA ALA A 487 -17.65 -50.16 -1.37
C ALA A 487 -17.38 -51.42 -2.21
N GLU A 488 -17.02 -52.52 -1.53
CA GLU A 488 -16.66 -53.81 -2.14
C GLU A 488 -17.79 -54.46 -2.98
N ASP A 489 -19.06 -54.05 -2.80
CA ASP A 489 -20.25 -54.62 -3.44
C ASP A 489 -20.63 -53.99 -4.81
N ILE A 490 -19.75 -53.20 -5.45
CA ILE A 490 -20.07 -52.44 -6.67
C ILE A 490 -19.34 -52.99 -7.89
N ASP A 491 -20.09 -53.47 -8.88
CA ASP A 491 -19.58 -53.85 -10.21
C ASP A 491 -19.09 -52.61 -10.98
N THR A 492 -17.83 -52.22 -10.74
CA THR A 492 -17.20 -51.03 -11.36
C THR A 492 -16.90 -51.18 -12.85
N GLU A 493 -17.05 -52.37 -13.44
CA GLU A 493 -16.65 -52.67 -14.81
C GLU A 493 -17.48 -51.94 -15.89
N ASN A 494 -18.74 -51.60 -15.58
CA ASN A 494 -19.66 -50.97 -16.53
C ASN A 494 -19.72 -49.43 -16.43
N ALA A 495 -19.04 -48.82 -15.46
CA ALA A 495 -19.11 -47.39 -15.20
C ALA A 495 -17.96 -46.62 -15.87
N THR A 496 -18.28 -45.74 -16.83
CA THR A 496 -17.28 -44.96 -17.59
C THR A 496 -16.83 -43.68 -16.89
N SER A 497 -17.60 -43.17 -15.90
CA SER A 497 -17.25 -41.99 -15.13
C SER A 497 -17.33 -42.21 -13.61
N LEU A 498 -16.52 -41.47 -12.85
CA LEU A 498 -16.56 -41.44 -11.37
C LEU A 498 -17.97 -41.07 -10.85
N ALA A 499 -18.69 -40.25 -11.61
CA ALA A 499 -20.06 -39.87 -11.28
C ALA A 499 -21.03 -41.06 -11.41
N ASP A 500 -20.79 -41.99 -12.33
CA ASP A 500 -21.61 -43.20 -12.50
C ASP A 500 -21.28 -44.23 -11.41
N GLN A 501 -20.00 -44.38 -11.05
CA GLN A 501 -19.56 -45.21 -9.91
C GLN A 501 -20.18 -44.72 -8.58
N MET A 502 -20.21 -43.41 -8.36
CA MET A 502 -20.84 -42.80 -7.19
C MET A 502 -22.37 -42.98 -7.16
N ARG A 503 -23.02 -43.27 -8.30
CA ARG A 503 -24.47 -43.55 -8.37
C ARG A 503 -24.83 -44.97 -7.92
N LEU A 504 -23.87 -45.89 -7.88
CA LEU A 504 -24.10 -47.28 -7.45
C LEU A 504 -24.11 -47.46 -5.92
N LEU A 505 -23.61 -46.47 -5.16
CA LEU A 505 -23.60 -46.50 -3.69
C LEU A 505 -25.02 -46.58 -3.10
N ASN A 506 -25.20 -47.33 -2.01
CA ASN A 506 -26.46 -47.30 -1.23
C ASN A 506 -26.58 -46.00 -0.40
N TYR A 507 -27.75 -45.74 0.20
CA TYR A 507 -27.97 -44.51 0.98
C TYR A 507 -26.95 -44.35 2.13
N ALA A 508 -26.73 -45.40 2.92
CA ALA A 508 -25.84 -45.34 4.08
C ALA A 508 -24.37 -45.08 3.69
N GLN A 509 -23.89 -45.71 2.62
CA GLN A 509 -22.55 -45.51 2.06
C GLN A 509 -22.41 -44.11 1.47
N TRP A 510 -23.41 -43.64 0.72
CA TRP A 510 -23.40 -42.31 0.14
C TRP A 510 -23.44 -41.21 1.22
N MET A 511 -24.21 -41.41 2.29
CA MET A 511 -24.26 -40.49 3.42
C MET A 511 -22.90 -40.40 4.14
N LYS A 512 -22.24 -41.54 4.36
CA LYS A 512 -20.87 -41.57 4.90
C LYS A 512 -19.86 -40.87 3.98
N LEU A 513 -19.97 -41.05 2.66
CA LEU A 513 -19.17 -40.31 1.68
C LEU A 513 -19.41 -38.80 1.80
N LEU A 514 -20.66 -38.36 1.87
CA LEU A 514 -20.99 -36.94 2.00
C LEU A 514 -20.42 -36.33 3.28
N GLN A 515 -20.56 -37.01 4.42
CA GLN A 515 -19.96 -36.60 5.69
C GLN A 515 -18.42 -36.55 5.60
N ALA A 516 -17.78 -37.52 4.94
CA ALA A 516 -16.33 -37.53 4.73
C ALA A 516 -15.88 -36.36 3.83
N VAL A 517 -16.64 -36.03 2.79
CA VAL A 517 -16.39 -34.86 1.93
C VAL A 517 -16.49 -33.56 2.74
N PHE A 518 -17.56 -33.39 3.52
CA PHE A 518 -17.75 -32.20 4.37
C PHE A 518 -16.63 -32.05 5.40
N ARG A 519 -16.27 -33.13 6.10
CA ARG A 519 -15.17 -33.12 7.07
C ARG A 519 -13.85 -32.73 6.41
N ASN A 520 -13.54 -33.31 5.26
CA ASN A 520 -12.26 -33.07 4.59
C ASN A 520 -12.16 -31.67 3.98
N ILE A 521 -13.28 -31.13 3.46
CA ILE A 521 -13.36 -29.73 3.03
C ILE A 521 -13.20 -28.80 4.24
N MET A 522 -13.82 -29.11 5.39
CA MET A 522 -13.73 -28.27 6.59
C MET A 522 -12.31 -28.16 7.13
N VAL A 523 -11.55 -29.26 7.14
CA VAL A 523 -10.12 -29.25 7.51
C VAL A 523 -9.34 -28.29 6.60
N LEU A 524 -9.57 -28.31 5.29
CA LEU A 524 -8.92 -27.40 4.36
C LEU A 524 -9.35 -25.94 4.59
N LEU A 525 -10.64 -25.69 4.82
CA LEU A 525 -11.14 -24.35 5.09
C LEU A 525 -10.56 -23.78 6.40
N ASN A 526 -10.35 -24.62 7.42
CA ASN A 526 -9.66 -24.21 8.65
C ASN A 526 -8.18 -23.88 8.41
N ARG A 527 -7.47 -24.63 7.55
CA ARG A 527 -6.10 -24.28 7.12
C ARG A 527 -6.06 -22.96 6.36
N VAL A 528 -7.03 -22.74 5.46
CA VAL A 528 -7.19 -21.47 4.74
C VAL A 528 -7.47 -20.31 5.70
N LYS A 529 -8.26 -20.54 6.77
CA LYS A 529 -8.51 -19.55 7.82
C LYS A 529 -7.25 -19.23 8.63
N ALA A 530 -6.44 -20.25 8.96
CA ALA A 530 -5.14 -20.04 9.63
C ALA A 530 -4.18 -19.23 8.75
N PHE A 531 -4.07 -19.57 7.46
CA PHE A 531 -3.30 -18.79 6.48
C PHE A 531 -3.80 -17.35 6.38
N TYR A 532 -5.12 -17.14 6.32
CA TYR A 532 -5.72 -15.81 6.35
C TYR A 532 -5.31 -15.01 7.61
N GLY A 533 -5.32 -15.66 8.78
CA GLY A 533 -4.86 -15.07 10.05
C GLY A 533 -3.40 -14.62 9.96
N VAL A 534 -2.48 -15.53 9.63
CA VAL A 534 -1.04 -15.23 9.52
C VAL A 534 -0.77 -14.13 8.50
N VAL A 535 -1.39 -14.17 7.33
CA VAL A 535 -1.22 -13.11 6.31
C VAL A 535 -1.80 -11.79 6.79
N SER A 536 -2.95 -11.78 7.45
CA SER A 536 -3.53 -10.57 8.02
C SER A 536 -2.63 -9.95 9.08
N ASP A 537 -2.00 -10.78 9.91
CA ASP A 537 -1.06 -10.35 10.95
C ASP A 537 0.23 -9.80 10.34
N VAL A 538 0.81 -10.48 9.34
CA VAL A 538 1.99 -10.01 8.60
C VAL A 538 1.72 -8.69 7.88
N VAL A 539 0.57 -8.56 7.22
CA VAL A 539 0.14 -7.30 6.58
C VAL A 539 -0.10 -6.20 7.62
N GLY A 540 -0.60 -6.55 8.81
CA GLY A 540 -0.72 -5.65 9.96
C GLY A 540 0.62 -5.14 10.49
N ILE A 541 1.61 -6.03 10.60
CA ILE A 541 2.98 -5.72 11.00
C ILE A 541 3.65 -4.83 9.94
N ALA A 542 3.52 -5.18 8.66
CA ALA A 542 4.10 -4.41 7.55
C ALA A 542 3.51 -2.99 7.42
N ALA A 543 2.28 -2.77 7.88
CA ALA A 543 1.63 -1.46 7.93
C ALA A 543 1.84 -0.70 9.26
N GLY A 544 2.58 -1.28 10.23
CA GLY A 544 2.83 -0.68 11.54
C GLY A 544 1.60 -0.59 12.45
N LYS A 545 0.56 -1.40 12.20
CA LYS A 545 -0.72 -1.37 12.92
C LYS A 545 -0.82 -2.35 14.08
N THR A 546 0.06 -3.34 14.17
CA THR A 546 0.08 -4.31 15.27
C THR A 546 0.85 -3.75 16.46
N LYS A 547 0.11 -3.37 17.51
CA LYS A 547 0.70 -3.25 18.85
C LYS A 547 0.93 -4.66 19.39
N ALA A 548 2.13 -4.94 19.89
CA ALA A 548 2.36 -6.09 20.75
C ALA A 548 1.33 -6.12 21.89
N PRO A 549 0.88 -7.30 22.36
CA PRO A 549 -0.04 -7.40 23.48
C PRO A 549 0.63 -6.75 24.70
N VAL A 550 0.10 -5.61 25.11
CA VAL A 550 0.57 -4.92 26.31
C VAL A 550 0.04 -5.72 27.50
N ALA A 551 0.92 -6.47 28.17
CA ALA A 551 0.63 -7.03 29.48
C ALA A 551 0.44 -5.86 30.47
N CYS A 552 -0.79 -5.50 30.80
CA CYS A 552 -1.11 -4.56 31.88
C CYS A 552 -2.38 -4.99 32.62
N ASN A 553 -2.21 -5.22 33.91
CA ASN A 553 -3.22 -5.56 34.90
C ASN A 553 -4.45 -4.63 34.90
N GLY A 554 -5.63 -5.25 35.06
CA GLY A 554 -6.63 -4.79 36.03
C GLY A 554 -7.70 -3.81 35.55
N SER A 555 -8.90 -4.38 35.34
CA SER A 555 -10.23 -3.83 35.59
C SER A 555 -10.71 -2.57 34.83
N SER A 556 -11.54 -2.80 33.82
CA SER A 556 -12.87 -2.17 33.70
C SER A 556 -13.62 -2.81 32.53
N GLU A 557 -14.62 -3.63 32.85
CA GLU A 557 -15.61 -4.17 31.92
C GLU A 557 -16.54 -3.05 31.47
N GLU A 558 -16.48 -2.65 30.20
CA GLU A 558 -17.65 -2.19 29.47
C GLU A 558 -17.65 -2.78 28.06
N ASP A 559 -18.84 -3.21 27.70
CA ASP A 559 -19.24 -4.16 26.68
C ASP A 559 -19.29 -3.52 25.28
N SER A 560 -18.48 -4.05 24.35
CA SER A 560 -18.74 -3.94 22.92
C SER A 560 -18.23 -5.20 22.24
N GLY A 561 -19.15 -6.15 22.02
CA GLY A 561 -18.89 -7.41 21.34
C GLY A 561 -18.44 -7.22 19.89
N ASP A 562 -17.16 -7.49 19.64
CA ASP A 562 -16.67 -8.00 18.36
C ASP A 562 -15.60 -9.06 18.68
N LEU A 563 -16.04 -10.32 18.79
CA LEU A 563 -15.21 -11.47 19.13
C LEU A 563 -14.44 -11.94 17.90
N ASN A 564 -13.14 -11.67 17.87
CA ASN A 564 -12.04 -12.65 17.72
C ASN A 564 -10.75 -11.91 17.31
N GLU A 565 -9.95 -11.52 18.31
CA GLU A 565 -8.54 -11.18 18.10
C GLU A 565 -7.75 -12.45 17.72
N PRO A 566 -6.86 -12.41 16.71
CA PRO A 566 -6.06 -13.58 16.35
C PRO A 566 -4.88 -13.78 17.32
N GLU A 567 -4.88 -14.92 18.01
CA GLU A 567 -3.87 -15.39 18.98
C GLU A 567 -2.61 -16.03 18.32
N HIS A 568 -2.23 -15.66 17.09
CA HIS A 568 -1.39 -16.55 16.26
C HIS A 568 0.02 -16.09 15.89
N LEU A 569 0.60 -15.03 16.48
CA LEU A 569 2.05 -14.76 16.31
C LEU A 569 2.76 -14.46 17.63
N HIS A 570 3.72 -15.33 17.99
CA HIS A 570 4.72 -15.08 19.03
C HIS A 570 6.06 -14.67 18.39
N VAL A 571 6.04 -13.71 17.44
CA VAL A 571 7.26 -13.14 16.88
C VAL A 571 7.56 -11.84 17.63
N SER A 572 8.62 -11.83 18.42
CA SER A 572 9.19 -10.63 19.00
C SER A 572 9.84 -9.79 17.90
N VAL A 573 9.06 -8.89 17.31
CA VAL A 573 9.54 -7.90 16.33
C VAL A 573 10.05 -6.68 17.10
N SER A 574 11.29 -6.26 16.82
CA SER A 574 11.89 -5.04 17.36
C SER A 574 11.17 -3.78 16.87
N ASP A 575 11.06 -2.75 17.71
CA ASP A 575 10.31 -1.49 17.51
C ASP A 575 10.67 -0.65 16.26
N ASP A 576 11.64 -1.08 15.43
CA ASP A 576 12.15 -0.35 14.25
C ASP A 576 11.79 -1.06 12.92
N VAL A 577 10.52 -1.40 12.66
CA VAL A 577 10.11 -1.83 11.30
C VAL A 577 9.64 -0.62 10.51
N ASP A 578 10.43 -0.21 9.52
CA ASP A 578 10.04 0.78 8.53
C ASP A 578 8.70 0.39 7.90
N VAL A 579 7.74 1.31 7.88
CA VAL A 579 6.41 1.10 7.26
C VAL A 579 6.61 0.70 5.80
N MET A 580 6.30 -0.56 5.49
CA MET A 580 6.57 -1.14 4.16
C MET A 580 5.41 -0.94 3.18
N ILE A 581 4.19 -0.67 3.68
CA ILE A 581 2.95 -0.58 2.88
C ILE A 581 2.19 0.70 3.23
N SER A 582 1.58 1.37 2.23
CA SER A 582 0.72 2.52 2.50
C SER A 582 -0.63 2.12 3.10
N GLU A 583 -1.26 3.03 3.85
CA GLU A 583 -2.56 2.82 4.49
C GLU A 583 -3.66 2.37 3.50
N ALA A 584 -3.63 2.93 2.27
CA ALA A 584 -4.58 2.58 1.22
C ALA A 584 -4.35 1.17 0.63
N GLU A 585 -3.09 0.76 0.53
CA GLU A 585 -2.72 -0.58 0.06
C GLU A 585 -3.03 -1.65 1.13
N TYR A 586 -2.84 -1.33 2.40
CA TYR A 586 -3.25 -2.19 3.52
C TYR A 586 -4.75 -2.52 3.47
N GLU A 587 -5.61 -1.51 3.33
CA GLU A 587 -7.06 -1.73 3.26
C GLU A 587 -7.46 -2.51 2.01
N LYS A 588 -6.79 -2.28 0.87
CA LYS A 588 -7.03 -3.03 -0.37
C LYS A 588 -6.64 -4.51 -0.23
N VAL A 589 -5.50 -4.80 0.38
CA VAL A 589 -5.02 -6.17 0.63
C VAL A 589 -5.94 -6.88 1.63
N LYS A 590 -6.32 -6.22 2.72
CA LYS A 590 -7.23 -6.77 3.72
C LYS A 590 -8.61 -7.09 3.14
N ALA A 591 -9.15 -6.19 2.31
CA ALA A 591 -10.38 -6.43 1.56
C ALA A 591 -10.24 -7.62 0.61
N GLY A 592 -9.14 -7.70 -0.14
CA GLY A 592 -8.83 -8.81 -1.05
C GLY A 592 -8.69 -10.16 -0.33
N LEU A 593 -8.06 -10.19 0.85
CA LEU A 593 -7.96 -11.40 1.67
C LEU A 593 -9.32 -11.88 2.17
N LYS A 594 -10.20 -10.95 2.59
CA LYS A 594 -11.57 -11.29 3.01
C LYS A 594 -12.42 -11.79 1.84
N GLU A 595 -12.25 -11.19 0.66
CA GLU A 595 -12.90 -11.65 -0.57
C GLU A 595 -12.40 -13.04 -0.98
N MET A 596 -11.09 -13.30 -0.92
CA MET A 596 -10.48 -14.60 -1.18
C MET A 596 -11.07 -15.69 -0.28
N LEU A 597 -11.14 -15.47 1.04
CA LEU A 597 -11.73 -16.43 1.98
C LEU A 597 -13.19 -16.74 1.59
N SER A 598 -13.97 -15.72 1.22
CA SER A 598 -15.35 -15.92 0.78
C SER A 598 -15.46 -16.67 -0.55
N ALA A 599 -14.60 -16.38 -1.52
CA ALA A 599 -14.57 -17.05 -2.81
C ALA A 599 -14.20 -18.54 -2.68
N ILE A 600 -13.26 -18.88 -1.78
CA ILE A 600 -12.88 -20.27 -1.48
C ILE A 600 -14.05 -21.03 -0.84
N CYS A 601 -14.78 -20.41 0.10
CA CYS A 601 -15.97 -21.02 0.70
C CYS A 601 -17.10 -21.23 -0.33
N ASP A 602 -17.38 -20.23 -1.18
CA ASP A 602 -18.38 -20.35 -2.23
C ASP A 602 -18.03 -21.44 -3.25
N TYR A 603 -16.75 -21.57 -3.60
CA TYR A 603 -16.28 -22.63 -4.48
C TYR A 603 -16.35 -24.02 -3.82
N ALA A 604 -16.07 -24.13 -2.52
CA ALA A 604 -16.26 -25.36 -1.76
C ALA A 604 -17.74 -25.80 -1.78
N HIS A 605 -18.67 -24.86 -1.62
CA HIS A 605 -20.10 -25.13 -1.77
C HIS A 605 -20.47 -25.54 -3.20
N ASP A 606 -19.96 -24.88 -4.24
CA ASP A 606 -20.18 -25.27 -5.64
C ASP A 606 -19.70 -26.70 -5.93
N ARG A 607 -18.59 -27.13 -5.31
CA ARG A 607 -18.11 -28.52 -5.41
C ARG A 607 -19.05 -29.50 -4.72
N CYS A 608 -19.57 -29.16 -3.55
CA CYS A 608 -20.59 -29.97 -2.86
C CYS A 608 -21.89 -30.05 -3.69
N VAL A 609 -22.31 -28.94 -4.30
CA VAL A 609 -23.46 -28.88 -5.21
C VAL A 609 -23.26 -29.81 -6.41
N LYS A 610 -22.05 -29.89 -6.98
CA LYS A 610 -21.73 -30.82 -8.07
C LYS A 610 -21.84 -32.28 -7.63
N VAL A 611 -21.38 -32.63 -6.43
CA VAL A 611 -21.52 -33.99 -5.86
C VAL A 611 -23.00 -34.34 -5.67
N MET A 612 -23.78 -33.44 -5.08
CA MET A 612 -25.23 -33.62 -4.91
C MET A 612 -25.97 -33.74 -6.25
N SER A 613 -25.69 -32.83 -7.19
CA SER A 613 -26.33 -32.81 -8.51
C SER A 613 -26.00 -34.05 -9.34
N ALA A 614 -24.77 -34.58 -9.22
CA ALA A 614 -24.37 -35.82 -9.87
C ALA A 614 -25.18 -37.03 -9.37
N ARG A 615 -25.54 -37.05 -8.08
CA ARG A 615 -26.40 -38.07 -7.47
C ARG A 615 -27.89 -37.84 -7.76
N ALA A 616 -28.32 -36.59 -7.89
CA ALA A 616 -29.72 -36.22 -8.11
C ALA A 616 -30.27 -36.64 -9.49
N LYS A 617 -29.42 -36.80 -10.51
CA LYS A 617 -29.83 -37.04 -11.91
C LYS A 617 -30.73 -38.26 -12.14
N ASP A 618 -30.61 -39.32 -11.33
CA ASP A 618 -31.42 -40.55 -11.48
C ASP A 618 -32.71 -40.53 -10.63
N GLY A 619 -33.04 -39.38 -10.02
CA GLY A 619 -34.15 -39.25 -9.09
C GLY A 619 -33.95 -40.04 -7.80
N PHE A 620 -32.72 -40.48 -7.49
CA PHE A 620 -32.41 -41.19 -6.25
C PHE A 620 -32.77 -40.37 -5.01
N LEU A 621 -32.41 -39.09 -5.00
CA LEU A 621 -32.73 -38.17 -3.91
C LEU A 621 -34.24 -37.90 -3.76
N GLU A 622 -35.04 -38.18 -4.80
CA GLU A 622 -36.50 -38.09 -4.74
C GLU A 622 -37.13 -39.37 -4.16
N ARG A 623 -36.40 -40.49 -4.16
CA ARG A 623 -36.86 -41.80 -3.67
C ARG A 623 -36.55 -42.03 -2.19
N LEU A 624 -35.84 -41.11 -1.55
CA LEU A 624 -35.48 -41.22 -0.13
C LEU A 624 -36.74 -41.25 0.75
N SER A 625 -36.65 -41.90 1.91
CA SER A 625 -37.67 -41.74 2.94
C SER A 625 -37.59 -40.35 3.59
N SER A 626 -38.66 -39.92 4.28
CA SER A 626 -38.67 -38.61 4.95
C SER A 626 -37.54 -38.50 5.98
N ALA A 627 -37.34 -39.53 6.80
CA ALA A 627 -36.26 -39.59 7.79
C ALA A 627 -34.86 -39.50 7.14
N GLU A 628 -34.62 -40.20 6.03
CA GLU A 628 -33.36 -40.13 5.29
C GLU A 628 -33.12 -38.74 4.67
N PHE A 629 -34.18 -38.08 4.19
CA PHE A 629 -34.10 -36.72 3.67
C PHE A 629 -33.80 -35.70 4.78
N VAL A 630 -34.39 -35.86 5.97
CA VAL A 630 -34.08 -35.03 7.16
C VAL A 630 -32.62 -35.20 7.57
N GLY A 631 -32.12 -36.44 7.59
CA GLY A 631 -30.71 -36.71 7.86
C GLY A 631 -29.79 -35.94 6.90
N LEU A 632 -30.09 -36.00 5.60
CA LEU A 632 -29.36 -35.26 4.56
C LEU A 632 -29.44 -33.74 4.78
N SER A 633 -30.65 -33.21 5.03
CA SER A 633 -30.88 -31.78 5.28
C SER A 633 -30.07 -31.28 6.49
N ARG A 634 -30.05 -32.05 7.58
CA ARG A 634 -29.31 -31.72 8.80
C ARG A 634 -27.80 -31.65 8.58
N GLU A 635 -27.21 -32.63 7.90
CA GLU A 635 -25.76 -32.61 7.60
C GLU A 635 -25.39 -31.42 6.71
N ILE A 636 -26.23 -31.08 5.74
CA ILE A 636 -26.01 -29.90 4.89
C ILE A 636 -26.10 -28.61 5.70
N GLU A 637 -27.10 -28.46 6.57
CA GLU A 637 -27.24 -27.27 7.42
C GLU A 637 -26.11 -27.13 8.44
N VAL A 638 -25.63 -28.24 9.03
CA VAL A 638 -24.44 -28.25 9.90
C VAL A 638 -23.21 -27.77 9.12
N PHE A 639 -22.98 -28.33 7.93
CA PHE A 639 -21.85 -27.91 7.09
C PHE A 639 -21.95 -26.44 6.68
N VAL A 640 -23.14 -25.94 6.29
CA VAL A 640 -23.34 -24.52 5.95
C VAL A 640 -23.13 -23.62 7.17
N ALA A 641 -23.54 -24.04 8.37
CA ALA A 641 -23.28 -23.28 9.59
C ALA A 641 -21.78 -23.22 9.92
N ASP A 642 -21.07 -24.33 9.77
CA ASP A 642 -19.62 -24.41 9.99
C ASP A 642 -18.85 -23.53 9.00
N THR A 643 -19.24 -23.48 7.72
CA THR A 643 -18.63 -22.59 6.73
C THR A 643 -19.00 -21.13 6.92
N GLU A 644 -20.21 -20.84 7.42
CA GLU A 644 -20.63 -19.50 7.86
C GLU A 644 -19.73 -18.98 9.00
N LEU A 645 -19.31 -19.82 9.94
CA LEU A 645 -18.36 -19.48 11.01
C LEU A 645 -16.93 -19.20 10.52
N VAL A 646 -16.52 -19.83 9.42
CA VAL A 646 -15.20 -19.61 8.81
C VAL A 646 -15.16 -18.29 8.03
N CYS A 647 -16.18 -18.03 7.20
CA CYS A 647 -16.20 -16.89 6.29
C CYS A 647 -16.87 -15.62 6.85
N GLY A 648 -17.79 -15.76 7.82
CA GLY A 648 -18.67 -14.68 8.27
C GLY A 648 -19.70 -14.24 7.22
N ARG A 649 -19.90 -15.01 6.13
CA ARG A 649 -20.94 -14.77 5.10
C ARG A 649 -21.78 -16.01 4.88
N LYS A 650 -23.08 -15.80 4.68
CA LYS A 650 -24.05 -16.85 4.35
C LYS A 650 -24.01 -17.16 2.85
N SER A 651 -23.50 -18.32 2.50
CA SER A 651 -23.50 -18.78 1.11
C SER A 651 -24.77 -19.58 0.82
N MET A 652 -25.46 -19.20 -0.26
CA MET A 652 -26.81 -19.70 -0.57
C MET A 652 -26.84 -20.82 -1.62
N SER A 653 -25.71 -21.17 -2.23
CA SER A 653 -25.65 -22.11 -3.35
C SER A 653 -26.10 -23.53 -2.95
N LEU A 654 -25.57 -24.06 -1.84
CA LEU A 654 -25.91 -25.40 -1.34
C LEU A 654 -27.35 -25.47 -0.81
N ARG A 655 -27.78 -24.47 -0.03
CA ARG A 655 -29.17 -24.33 0.45
C ARG A 655 -30.17 -24.24 -0.72
N GLY A 656 -29.83 -23.52 -1.78
CA GLY A 656 -30.67 -23.40 -2.98
C GLY A 656 -30.88 -24.74 -3.69
N VAL A 657 -29.84 -25.58 -3.76
CA VAL A 657 -29.93 -26.92 -4.35
C VAL A 657 -30.71 -27.87 -3.45
N LEU A 658 -30.49 -27.81 -2.13
CA LEU A 658 -31.29 -28.57 -1.16
C LEU A 658 -32.77 -28.21 -1.26
N GLN A 659 -33.12 -26.92 -1.34
CA GLN A 659 -34.51 -26.48 -1.50
C GLN A 659 -35.12 -26.96 -2.82
N THR A 660 -34.36 -26.90 -3.92
CA THR A 660 -34.80 -27.42 -5.21
C THR A 660 -35.08 -28.92 -5.13
N GLN A 661 -34.23 -29.67 -4.42
CA GLN A 661 -34.41 -31.10 -4.23
C GLN A 661 -35.57 -31.42 -3.27
N ALA A 662 -35.78 -30.61 -2.23
CA ALA A 662 -36.92 -30.71 -1.32
C ALA A 662 -38.24 -30.55 -2.08
N ASN A 663 -38.34 -29.54 -2.96
CA ASN A 663 -39.54 -29.33 -3.78
C ASN A 663 -39.79 -30.53 -4.73
N LYS A 664 -38.76 -31.11 -5.33
CA LYS A 664 -38.89 -32.32 -6.16
C LYS A 664 -39.33 -33.54 -5.36
N PHE A 665 -38.76 -33.72 -4.16
CA PHE A 665 -39.17 -34.76 -3.22
C PHE A 665 -40.65 -34.61 -2.85
N VAL A 666 -41.09 -33.41 -2.47
CA VAL A 666 -42.49 -33.11 -2.13
C VAL A 666 -43.44 -33.34 -3.31
N ALA A 667 -43.04 -32.92 -4.52
CA ALA A 667 -43.84 -33.15 -5.73
C ALA A 667 -44.06 -34.65 -5.99
N ARG A 668 -43.00 -35.46 -5.91
CA ARG A 668 -43.10 -36.92 -6.07
C ARG A 668 -43.89 -37.57 -4.94
N PHE A 669 -43.62 -37.18 -3.70
CA PHE A 669 -44.35 -37.62 -2.52
C PHE A 669 -45.86 -37.42 -2.73
N HIS A 670 -46.25 -36.23 -3.20
CA HIS A 670 -47.64 -35.92 -3.49
C HIS A 670 -48.23 -36.77 -4.63
N GLU A 671 -47.54 -36.87 -5.77
CA GLU A 671 -48.01 -37.67 -6.92
C GLU A 671 -48.21 -39.15 -6.56
N GLU A 672 -47.34 -39.72 -5.72
CA GLU A 672 -47.48 -41.09 -5.25
C GLU A 672 -48.75 -41.27 -4.40
N ARG A 673 -49.00 -40.37 -3.43
CA ARG A 673 -50.20 -40.43 -2.58
C ARG A 673 -51.47 -40.16 -3.39
N LYS A 674 -51.43 -39.20 -4.32
CA LYS A 674 -52.55 -38.85 -5.20
C LYS A 674 -52.92 -40.02 -6.11
N THR A 675 -51.93 -40.67 -6.74
CA THR A 675 -52.15 -41.85 -7.58
C THR A 675 -52.70 -43.02 -6.75
N LYS A 676 -52.10 -43.29 -5.59
CA LYS A 676 -52.57 -44.34 -4.67
C LYS A 676 -54.00 -44.09 -4.22
N LEU A 677 -54.33 -42.87 -3.78
CA LEU A 677 -55.68 -42.52 -3.35
C LEU A 677 -56.69 -42.64 -4.50
N GLY A 678 -56.35 -42.19 -5.70
CA GLY A 678 -57.18 -42.35 -6.90
C GLY A 678 -57.49 -43.82 -7.21
N LEU A 679 -56.46 -44.69 -7.20
CA LEU A 679 -56.62 -46.13 -7.44
C LEU A 679 -57.49 -46.82 -6.38
N ILE A 680 -57.35 -46.43 -5.10
CA ILE A 680 -58.16 -47.02 -4.02
C ILE A 680 -59.61 -46.51 -4.12
N LEU A 681 -59.83 -45.22 -4.42
CA LEU A 681 -61.16 -44.65 -4.63
C LEU A 681 -61.91 -45.29 -5.80
N ASP A 682 -61.22 -45.51 -6.92
CA ASP A 682 -61.83 -46.08 -8.13
C ASP A 682 -62.23 -47.55 -7.97
N ASN A 683 -61.64 -48.25 -7.00
CA ASN A 683 -61.97 -49.64 -6.66
C ASN A 683 -62.89 -49.78 -5.43
N GLU A 684 -63.32 -48.66 -4.84
CA GLU A 684 -64.08 -48.66 -3.58
C GLU A 684 -65.51 -49.18 -3.77
N ARG A 685 -65.92 -50.11 -2.89
CA ARG A 685 -67.24 -50.76 -2.95
C ARG A 685 -68.27 -50.10 -2.05
N TRP A 686 -67.87 -49.10 -1.26
CA TRP A 686 -68.75 -48.35 -0.34
C TRP A 686 -69.46 -49.26 0.66
N LYS A 687 -68.70 -50.20 1.22
CA LYS A 687 -69.12 -51.07 2.31
C LYS A 687 -68.42 -50.62 3.59
N GLN A 688 -69.07 -50.85 4.72
CA GLN A 688 -68.46 -50.65 6.03
C GLN A 688 -67.22 -51.54 6.13
N ALA A 689 -66.08 -50.93 6.44
CA ALA A 689 -64.81 -51.61 6.60
C ALA A 689 -64.51 -51.82 8.09
N ASP A 690 -63.92 -52.97 8.42
CA ASP A 690 -63.42 -53.22 9.77
C ASP A 690 -62.22 -52.31 10.03
N VAL A 691 -62.21 -51.63 11.17
CA VAL A 691 -61.16 -50.68 11.56
C VAL A 691 -60.04 -51.45 12.27
N PRO A 692 -58.82 -51.50 11.69
CA PRO A 692 -57.67 -52.08 12.39
C PRO A 692 -57.32 -51.25 13.62
N THR A 693 -56.81 -51.91 14.66
CA THR A 693 -56.48 -51.27 15.95
C THR A 693 -55.42 -50.19 15.82
N GLU A 694 -54.47 -50.35 14.89
CA GLU A 694 -53.47 -49.32 14.54
C GLU A 694 -54.10 -47.96 14.18
N PHE A 695 -55.29 -47.95 13.57
CA PHE A 695 -55.99 -46.71 13.22
C PHE A 695 -56.78 -46.14 14.39
N GLN A 696 -57.34 -46.99 15.26
CA GLN A 696 -58.00 -46.51 16.48
C GLN A 696 -56.98 -45.91 17.44
N ASP A 697 -55.80 -46.53 17.58
CA ASP A 697 -54.68 -45.99 18.37
C ASP A 697 -54.15 -44.68 17.79
N LEU A 698 -54.04 -44.59 16.46
CA LEU A 698 -53.68 -43.34 15.77
C LEU A 698 -54.69 -42.22 16.09
N VAL A 699 -55.99 -42.51 16.01
CA VAL A 699 -57.05 -41.52 16.28
C VAL A 699 -57.09 -41.13 17.75
N ASN A 700 -56.97 -42.09 18.67
CA ASN A 700 -56.87 -41.83 20.10
C ASN A 700 -55.65 -40.95 20.41
N HIS A 701 -54.50 -41.25 19.82
CA HIS A 701 -53.30 -40.43 19.97
C HIS A 701 -53.50 -38.99 19.48
N ILE A 702 -54.21 -38.79 18.36
CA ILE A 702 -54.51 -37.45 17.84
C ILE A 702 -55.42 -36.68 18.81
N VAL A 703 -56.45 -37.34 19.35
CA VAL A 703 -57.40 -36.75 20.31
C VAL A 703 -56.74 -36.44 21.66
N ASP A 704 -55.86 -37.33 22.15
CA ASP A 704 -55.23 -37.22 23.47
C ASP A 704 -54.00 -36.28 23.48
N SER A 705 -53.16 -36.32 22.45
CA SER A 705 -51.88 -35.59 22.41
C SER A 705 -51.96 -34.21 21.76
N GLY A 706 -52.97 -33.96 20.92
CA GLY A 706 -53.07 -32.77 20.07
C GLY A 706 -51.91 -32.61 19.07
N ASN A 707 -51.04 -33.62 18.92
CA ASN A 707 -49.87 -33.62 18.05
C ASN A 707 -50.05 -34.66 16.95
N LEU A 708 -50.03 -34.20 15.69
CA LEU A 708 -50.28 -35.03 14.50
C LEU A 708 -49.03 -35.81 14.05
N THR A 709 -48.38 -36.50 14.97
CA THR A 709 -47.23 -37.38 14.67
C THR A 709 -47.70 -38.83 14.60
N LEU A 710 -47.09 -39.61 13.69
CA LEU A 710 -47.36 -41.05 13.57
C LEU A 710 -46.81 -41.75 14.84
N PRO A 711 -47.62 -42.51 15.58
CA PRO A 711 -47.13 -43.28 16.74
C PRO A 711 -46.10 -44.32 16.27
N GLU A 712 -45.02 -44.49 17.04
CA GLU A 712 -44.12 -45.63 16.83
C GLU A 712 -44.90 -46.94 16.99
N LYS A 713 -44.70 -47.85 16.04
CA LYS A 713 -45.40 -49.13 15.94
C LYS A 713 -45.19 -49.93 17.23
N ARG A 714 -46.18 -49.97 18.14
CA ARG A 714 -46.17 -50.86 19.30
C ARG A 714 -46.36 -52.29 18.78
N SER A 715 -45.36 -53.14 18.99
CA SER A 715 -45.28 -54.47 18.36
C SER A 715 -46.21 -55.53 18.94
N ASP A 716 -47.04 -55.25 19.95
CA ASP A 716 -47.89 -56.29 20.55
C ASP A 716 -49.23 -55.73 21.02
N SER A 717 -50.26 -55.88 20.19
CA SER A 717 -51.64 -56.00 20.67
C SER A 717 -52.48 -56.73 19.62
N GLU A 718 -52.68 -58.04 19.81
CA GLU A 718 -53.76 -58.80 19.16
C GLU A 718 -55.12 -58.30 19.69
N SER A 719 -55.52 -57.09 19.28
CA SER A 719 -56.85 -56.56 19.57
C SER A 719 -57.74 -56.76 18.34
N ARG A 720 -59.00 -57.13 18.57
CA ARG A 720 -59.95 -57.44 17.49
C ARG A 720 -60.28 -56.15 16.73
N PRO A 721 -60.33 -56.18 15.39
CA PRO A 721 -60.74 -55.02 14.61
C PRO A 721 -62.18 -54.64 14.98
N THR A 722 -62.44 -53.33 15.10
CA THR A 722 -63.74 -52.80 15.54
C THR A 722 -64.58 -52.42 14.32
N GLU A 723 -65.90 -52.61 14.37
CA GLU A 723 -66.81 -52.31 13.26
C GLU A 723 -67.02 -50.79 13.01
N CYS A 724 -66.74 -49.95 14.01
CA CYS A 724 -66.87 -48.49 13.95
C CYS A 724 -65.63 -47.82 14.55
N LEU A 725 -65.23 -46.68 13.99
CA LEU A 725 -64.17 -45.83 14.52
C LEU A 725 -64.76 -44.94 15.62
N LYS A 726 -64.17 -44.93 16.81
CA LYS A 726 -64.59 -44.05 17.91
C LYS A 726 -63.77 -42.76 17.90
N VAL A 727 -64.41 -41.61 17.83
CA VAL A 727 -63.77 -40.29 17.93
C VAL A 727 -64.42 -39.56 19.10
N GLY A 728 -63.75 -39.54 20.26
CA GLY A 728 -64.34 -39.04 21.50
C GLY A 728 -65.57 -39.86 21.92
N GLU A 729 -66.74 -39.21 21.97
CA GLU A 729 -68.03 -39.82 22.32
C GLU A 729 -68.81 -40.37 21.10
N ASP A 730 -68.39 -40.04 19.87
CA ASP A 730 -69.13 -40.38 18.65
C ASP A 730 -68.57 -41.62 17.94
N GLU A 731 -69.47 -42.50 17.47
CA GLU A 731 -69.14 -43.67 16.66
C GLU A 731 -69.33 -43.40 15.16
N PHE A 732 -68.28 -43.61 14.37
CA PHE A 732 -68.27 -43.41 12.92
C PHE A 732 -68.15 -44.75 12.19
N ALA A 733 -69.17 -45.09 11.40
CA ALA A 733 -69.08 -46.17 10.42
C ALA A 733 -68.28 -45.69 9.20
N VAL A 734 -67.14 -46.32 8.92
CA VAL A 734 -66.14 -45.83 7.96
C VAL A 734 -65.90 -46.81 6.81
N VAL A 735 -65.32 -46.25 5.74
CA VAL A 735 -64.92 -46.97 4.54
C VAL A 735 -63.38 -46.97 4.46
N GLY A 736 -62.79 -48.03 3.91
CA GLY A 736 -61.33 -48.23 3.89
C GLY A 736 -60.55 -47.10 3.21
N THR A 737 -61.09 -46.50 2.15
CA THR A 737 -60.53 -45.30 1.48
C THR A 737 -60.29 -44.12 2.43
N VAL A 738 -61.20 -43.89 3.38
CA VAL A 738 -61.14 -42.73 4.29
C VAL A 738 -60.09 -42.94 5.38
N LEU A 739 -59.95 -44.18 5.86
CA LEU A 739 -58.85 -44.54 6.76
C LEU A 739 -57.48 -44.30 6.11
N MET A 740 -57.35 -44.66 4.83
CA MET A 740 -56.15 -44.38 4.05
C MET A 740 -55.93 -42.89 3.82
N LEU A 741 -56.98 -42.11 3.59
CA LEU A 741 -56.88 -40.65 3.49
C LEU A 741 -56.39 -40.02 4.80
N ILE A 742 -56.95 -40.42 5.95
CA ILE A 742 -56.51 -39.93 7.27
C ILE A 742 -55.04 -40.27 7.49
N LYS A 743 -54.63 -41.51 7.18
CA LYS A 743 -53.20 -41.89 7.23
C LYS A 743 -52.33 -41.02 6.33
N MET A 744 -52.77 -40.73 5.10
CA MET A 744 -52.05 -39.82 4.22
C MET A 744 -51.97 -38.41 4.82
N MET A 745 -53.05 -37.86 5.36
CA MET A 745 -53.05 -36.54 6.04
C MET A 745 -52.00 -36.48 7.16
N MET A 746 -51.85 -37.56 7.92
CA MET A 746 -50.82 -37.69 8.96
C MET A 746 -49.40 -37.75 8.38
N GLU A 747 -49.19 -38.50 7.28
CA GLU A 747 -47.90 -38.50 6.56
C GLU A 747 -47.51 -37.09 6.10
N TYR A 748 -48.47 -36.27 5.62
CA TYR A 748 -48.20 -34.86 5.30
C TYR A 748 -47.83 -34.04 6.54
N CYS A 749 -48.52 -34.25 7.68
CA CYS A 749 -48.21 -33.55 8.93
C CYS A 749 -46.82 -33.90 9.46
N GLN A 750 -46.41 -35.16 9.34
CA GLN A 750 -45.06 -35.60 9.65
C GLN A 750 -44.03 -34.96 8.71
N CYS A 751 -44.29 -34.92 7.40
CA CYS A 751 -43.40 -34.28 6.44
C CYS A 751 -43.22 -32.76 6.69
N VAL A 752 -44.20 -32.09 7.29
CA VAL A 752 -44.09 -30.67 7.69
C VAL A 752 -43.10 -30.49 8.84
N VAL A 753 -43.11 -31.41 9.82
CA VAL A 753 -42.14 -31.41 10.93
C VAL A 753 -40.73 -31.72 10.40
N ASP A 754 -40.64 -32.70 9.51
CA ASP A 754 -39.40 -33.15 8.89
C ASP A 754 -38.78 -32.06 7.99
N ILE A 755 -39.58 -31.33 7.20
CA ILE A 755 -39.11 -30.33 6.22
C ILE A 755 -39.88 -29.00 6.36
N PRO A 756 -39.54 -28.16 7.37
CA PRO A 756 -40.26 -26.91 7.62
C PRO A 756 -40.20 -25.90 6.45
N THR A 757 -39.13 -25.90 5.66
CA THR A 757 -38.98 -24.98 4.52
C THR A 757 -39.96 -25.26 3.38
N ALA A 758 -40.47 -26.49 3.26
CA ALA A 758 -41.41 -26.91 2.23
C ALA A 758 -42.88 -26.86 2.69
N THR A 759 -43.15 -26.45 3.92
CA THR A 759 -44.50 -26.31 4.51
C THR A 759 -45.52 -25.62 3.60
N PRO A 760 -45.23 -24.47 2.93
CA PRO A 760 -46.24 -23.84 2.08
C PRO A 760 -46.62 -24.68 0.84
N ASP A 761 -45.67 -25.40 0.23
CA ASP A 761 -45.96 -26.31 -0.89
C ASP A 761 -46.75 -27.51 -0.39
N LEU A 762 -46.30 -28.15 0.70
CA LEU A 762 -47.02 -29.27 1.36
C LEU A 762 -48.48 -28.92 1.69
N LEU A 763 -48.75 -27.71 2.17
CA LEU A 763 -50.10 -27.22 2.44
C LEU A 763 -50.93 -27.23 1.15
N THR A 764 -50.43 -26.62 0.07
CA THR A 764 -51.17 -26.59 -1.21
C THR A 764 -51.42 -27.98 -1.78
N ARG A 765 -50.46 -28.89 -1.61
CA ARG A 765 -50.55 -30.27 -2.08
C ARG A 765 -51.55 -31.08 -1.27
N LEU A 766 -51.60 -30.89 0.05
CA LEU A 766 -52.61 -31.52 0.89
C LEU A 766 -54.03 -31.04 0.53
N ILE A 767 -54.17 -29.75 0.27
CA ILE A 767 -55.43 -29.14 -0.19
C ILE A 767 -55.87 -29.72 -1.55
N ASP A 768 -54.94 -29.93 -2.48
CA ASP A 768 -55.24 -30.61 -3.75
C ASP A 768 -55.69 -32.06 -3.53
N LEU A 769 -55.05 -32.79 -2.61
CA LEU A 769 -55.44 -34.17 -2.27
C LEU A 769 -56.86 -34.23 -1.69
N LEU A 770 -57.21 -33.33 -0.76
CA LEU A 770 -58.54 -33.24 -0.17
C LEU A 770 -59.60 -32.84 -1.20
N LYS A 771 -59.29 -31.93 -2.12
CA LYS A 771 -60.19 -31.57 -3.23
C LYS A 771 -60.42 -32.73 -4.18
N MET A 772 -59.35 -33.47 -4.51
CA MET A 772 -59.44 -34.65 -5.36
C MET A 772 -60.36 -35.71 -4.73
N PHE A 773 -60.19 -35.98 -3.43
CA PHE A 773 -61.08 -36.89 -2.70
C PHE A 773 -62.55 -36.46 -2.75
N ASN A 774 -62.84 -35.18 -2.47
CA ASN A 774 -64.21 -34.67 -2.46
C ASN A 774 -64.86 -34.75 -3.86
N SER A 775 -64.17 -34.23 -4.87
CA SER A 775 -64.62 -34.22 -6.26
C SER A 775 -64.84 -35.64 -6.80
N ARG A 776 -63.91 -36.55 -6.53
CA ARG A 776 -64.02 -37.94 -6.98
C ARG A 776 -65.15 -38.69 -6.26
N THR A 777 -65.33 -38.46 -4.97
CA THR A 777 -66.45 -39.02 -4.19
C THR A 777 -67.81 -38.56 -4.73
N CYS A 778 -67.94 -37.27 -5.05
CA CYS A 778 -69.13 -36.71 -5.68
C CYS A 778 -69.42 -37.37 -7.04
N GLN A 779 -68.40 -37.50 -7.90
CA GLN A 779 -68.54 -38.17 -9.21
C GLN A 779 -68.96 -39.64 -9.09
N LEU A 780 -68.38 -40.38 -8.15
CA LEU A 780 -68.68 -41.80 -7.96
C LEU A 780 -70.11 -42.03 -7.46
N LEU A 781 -70.60 -41.18 -6.55
CA LEU A 781 -71.89 -41.39 -5.88
C LEU A 781 -73.04 -40.61 -6.54
N ILE A 782 -72.90 -39.30 -6.69
CA ILE A 782 -73.94 -38.43 -7.26
C ILE A 782 -73.92 -38.53 -8.79
N GLY A 783 -72.73 -38.50 -9.40
CA GLY A 783 -72.53 -38.65 -10.85
C GLY A 783 -72.74 -40.08 -11.39
N ALA A 784 -73.14 -41.03 -10.53
CA ALA A 784 -73.32 -42.45 -10.85
C ALA A 784 -72.09 -43.17 -11.44
N GLY A 785 -70.88 -42.59 -11.30
CA GLY A 785 -69.64 -43.16 -11.84
C GLY A 785 -69.28 -44.53 -11.25
N ALA A 786 -69.68 -44.81 -10.00
CA ALA A 786 -69.47 -46.10 -9.35
C ALA A 786 -70.22 -47.26 -10.04
N ARG A 787 -71.30 -46.97 -10.80
CA ARG A 787 -72.02 -48.01 -11.58
C ARG A 787 -71.19 -48.49 -12.78
N GLN A 788 -70.43 -47.58 -13.39
CA GLN A 788 -69.63 -47.86 -14.59
C GLN A 788 -68.24 -48.42 -14.24
N MET A 789 -67.57 -47.88 -13.22
CA MET A 789 -66.20 -48.26 -12.88
C MET A 789 -66.10 -49.48 -11.95
N VAL A 790 -66.93 -49.56 -10.91
CA VAL A 790 -66.87 -50.62 -9.88
C VAL A 790 -67.81 -51.80 -10.19
N GLY A 791 -68.73 -51.63 -11.15
CA GLY A 791 -69.72 -52.65 -11.52
C GLY A 791 -70.86 -52.82 -10.52
N LEU A 792 -71.13 -51.80 -9.69
CA LEU A 792 -72.27 -51.80 -8.77
C LEU A 792 -73.60 -51.68 -9.55
N LYS A 793 -74.50 -52.65 -9.38
CA LYS A 793 -75.81 -52.69 -10.07
C LYS A 793 -76.69 -51.48 -9.72
N THR A 794 -76.70 -51.05 -8.46
CA THR A 794 -77.44 -49.89 -7.97
C THR A 794 -76.69 -49.21 -6.81
N ILE A 795 -76.77 -47.88 -6.74
CA ILE A 795 -76.27 -47.10 -5.60
C ILE A 795 -77.38 -47.12 -4.54
N SER A 796 -77.11 -47.74 -3.40
CA SER A 796 -78.08 -47.87 -2.30
C SER A 796 -78.09 -46.62 -1.40
N THR A 797 -79.18 -46.40 -0.67
CA THR A 797 -79.27 -45.34 0.36
C THR A 797 -78.23 -45.55 1.47
N LYS A 798 -77.86 -46.80 1.75
CA LYS A 798 -76.78 -47.15 2.70
C LYS A 798 -75.41 -46.65 2.23
N ASN A 799 -75.12 -46.75 0.92
CA ASN A 799 -73.83 -46.27 0.36
C ASN A 799 -73.72 -44.74 0.45
N LEU A 800 -74.83 -44.03 0.19
CA LEU A 800 -74.89 -42.56 0.32
C LEU A 800 -74.71 -42.12 1.78
N ALA A 801 -75.32 -42.83 2.72
CA ALA A 801 -75.17 -42.55 4.14
C ALA A 801 -73.75 -42.80 4.65
N LEU A 802 -73.11 -43.90 4.23
CA LEU A 802 -71.71 -44.19 4.54
C LEU A 802 -70.78 -43.11 4.00
N ALA A 803 -71.02 -42.65 2.77
CA ALA A 803 -70.24 -41.57 2.18
C ALA A 803 -70.40 -40.24 2.92
N SER A 804 -71.64 -39.87 3.27
CA SER A 804 -71.91 -38.69 4.10
C SER A 804 -71.16 -38.74 5.43
N ARG A 805 -71.16 -39.91 6.10
CA ARG A 805 -70.38 -40.14 7.33
C ARG A 805 -68.87 -40.03 7.15
N CYS A 806 -68.37 -40.57 6.05
CA CYS A 806 -66.96 -40.48 5.70
C CYS A 806 -66.52 -39.02 5.46
N LEU A 807 -67.34 -38.23 4.77
CA LEU A 807 -67.07 -36.79 4.57
C LEU A 807 -67.12 -36.03 5.89
N GLN A 808 -68.11 -36.31 6.76
CA GLN A 808 -68.20 -35.72 8.11
C GLN A 808 -66.95 -36.02 8.95
N LEU A 809 -66.42 -37.25 8.86
CA LEU A 809 -65.19 -37.62 9.55
C LEU A 809 -63.98 -36.81 9.04
N VAL A 810 -63.85 -36.62 7.73
CA VAL A 810 -62.78 -35.78 7.16
C VAL A 810 -62.90 -34.33 7.63
N VAL A 811 -64.12 -33.77 7.66
CA VAL A 811 -64.40 -32.43 8.18
C VAL A 811 -63.97 -32.29 9.65
N HIS A 812 -64.12 -33.34 10.45
CA HIS A 812 -63.68 -33.33 11.85
C HIS A 812 -62.14 -33.22 12.00
N PHE A 813 -61.36 -33.85 11.12
CA PHE A 813 -59.89 -33.83 11.19
C PHE A 813 -59.26 -32.59 10.54
N ILE A 814 -59.92 -31.91 9.60
CA ILE A 814 -59.36 -30.72 8.92
C ILE A 814 -58.93 -29.61 9.90
N PRO A 815 -59.71 -29.22 10.94
CA PRO A 815 -59.30 -28.21 11.91
C PRO A 815 -58.02 -28.55 12.68
N GLN A 816 -57.84 -29.83 13.05
CA GLN A 816 -56.65 -30.29 13.76
C GLN A 816 -55.41 -30.17 12.86
N VAL A 817 -55.55 -30.54 11.59
CA VAL A 817 -54.49 -30.36 10.59
C VAL A 817 -54.18 -28.88 10.36
N LYS A 818 -55.21 -28.02 10.30
CA LYS A 818 -55.03 -26.57 10.16
C LYS A 818 -54.16 -25.99 11.29
N ASP A 819 -54.42 -26.37 12.55
CA ASP A 819 -53.66 -25.91 13.73
C ASP A 819 -52.16 -26.32 13.66
N HIS A 820 -51.86 -27.53 13.20
CA HIS A 820 -50.48 -27.99 13.03
C HIS A 820 -49.71 -27.24 11.95
N PHE A 821 -50.36 -26.97 10.81
CA PHE A 821 -49.77 -26.11 9.77
C PHE A 821 -49.62 -24.67 10.26
N GLU A 822 -50.53 -24.16 11.08
CA GLU A 822 -50.45 -22.81 11.67
C GLU A 822 -49.25 -22.64 12.60
N LYS A 823 -48.94 -23.63 13.43
CA LYS A 823 -47.76 -23.62 14.32
C LYS A 823 -46.42 -23.60 13.58
N THR A 824 -46.36 -24.18 12.38
CA THR A 824 -45.11 -24.37 11.62
C THR A 824 -44.96 -23.35 10.47
N LEU A 825 -46.04 -22.67 10.08
CA LEU A 825 -46.02 -21.72 8.97
C LEU A 825 -45.28 -20.41 9.34
N PRO A 826 -44.46 -19.85 8.43
CA PRO A 826 -44.01 -18.47 8.56
C PRO A 826 -45.17 -17.48 8.46
N ALA A 827 -45.19 -16.44 9.30
CA ALA A 827 -46.25 -15.43 9.40
C ALA A 827 -46.65 -14.74 8.06
N LYS A 828 -45.77 -14.77 7.06
CA LYS A 828 -46.03 -14.22 5.72
C LYS A 828 -47.09 -15.01 4.93
N ASN A 829 -47.26 -16.30 5.23
CA ASN A 829 -48.09 -17.23 4.47
C ASN A 829 -49.42 -17.57 5.16
N SER A 830 -49.76 -16.93 6.28
CA SER A 830 -50.97 -17.23 7.07
C SER A 830 -52.28 -17.13 6.28
N ASN A 831 -52.33 -16.31 5.22
CA ASN A 831 -53.49 -16.23 4.33
C ASN A 831 -53.83 -17.57 3.65
N MET A 832 -52.86 -18.48 3.50
CA MET A 832 -53.07 -19.81 2.90
C MET A 832 -53.97 -20.70 3.76
N LEU A 833 -54.09 -20.44 5.07
CA LEU A 833 -54.97 -21.19 5.98
C LEU A 833 -56.46 -21.00 5.66
N LYS A 834 -56.84 -19.90 4.99
CA LYS A 834 -58.21 -19.68 4.48
C LYS A 834 -58.64 -20.75 3.47
N ASN A 835 -57.68 -21.39 2.80
CA ASN A 835 -57.99 -22.47 1.87
C ASN A 835 -58.55 -23.71 2.58
N PHE A 836 -58.21 -23.95 3.86
CA PHE A 836 -58.83 -25.01 4.65
C PHE A 836 -60.29 -24.70 4.96
N GLU A 837 -60.63 -23.45 5.30
CA GLU A 837 -62.03 -23.02 5.52
C GLU A 837 -62.87 -23.20 4.26
N LYS A 838 -62.29 -22.87 3.09
CA LYS A 838 -62.95 -23.13 1.81
C LYS A 838 -63.20 -24.61 1.57
N ILE A 839 -62.22 -25.48 1.86
CA ILE A 839 -62.40 -26.94 1.72
C ILE A 839 -63.49 -27.44 2.68
N VAL A 840 -63.49 -27.01 3.95
CA VAL A 840 -64.54 -27.41 4.91
C VAL A 840 -65.91 -27.09 4.34
N LYS A 841 -66.09 -25.88 3.82
CA LYS A 841 -67.34 -25.48 3.15
C LYS A 841 -67.67 -26.37 1.94
N ASP A 842 -66.70 -26.65 1.06
CA ASP A 842 -66.90 -27.52 -0.10
C ASP A 842 -67.32 -28.95 0.29
N TYR A 843 -66.89 -29.45 1.46
CA TYR A 843 -67.31 -30.74 2.01
C TYR A 843 -68.71 -30.67 2.64
N ASP A 844 -69.02 -29.62 3.40
CA ASP A 844 -70.34 -29.41 3.99
C ASP A 844 -71.42 -29.26 2.91
N ASP A 845 -71.13 -28.51 1.84
CA ASP A 845 -72.03 -28.35 0.69
C ASP A 845 -72.31 -29.72 0.02
N HIS A 846 -71.30 -30.59 -0.08
CA HIS A 846 -71.46 -31.94 -0.62
C HIS A 846 -72.24 -32.86 0.34
N ILE A 847 -72.03 -32.76 1.65
CA ILE A 847 -72.82 -33.48 2.66
C ILE A 847 -74.31 -33.09 2.54
N GLU A 848 -74.60 -31.80 2.40
CA GLU A 848 -75.97 -31.32 2.20
C GLU A 848 -76.57 -31.76 0.87
N GLU A 849 -75.77 -31.85 -0.20
CA GLU A 849 -76.22 -32.40 -1.49
C GLU A 849 -76.60 -33.89 -1.37
N ILE A 850 -75.81 -34.69 -0.65
CA ILE A 850 -76.14 -36.08 -0.35
C ILE A 850 -77.43 -36.18 0.49
N ASN A 851 -77.56 -35.35 1.52
CA ASN A 851 -78.77 -35.30 2.36
C ASN A 851 -79.99 -34.93 1.52
N HIS A 852 -79.89 -33.93 0.64
CA HIS A 852 -80.94 -33.55 -0.29
C HIS A 852 -81.31 -34.73 -1.20
N LYS A 853 -80.32 -35.44 -1.74
CA LYS A 853 -80.57 -36.62 -2.59
C LYS A 853 -81.31 -37.74 -1.85
N LEU A 854 -80.97 -37.99 -0.58
CA LEU A 854 -81.68 -38.95 0.27
C LEU A 854 -83.15 -38.54 0.47
N VAL A 855 -83.41 -37.26 0.71
CA VAL A 855 -84.77 -36.72 0.79
C VAL A 855 -85.50 -36.88 -0.55
N THR A 856 -84.87 -36.56 -1.69
CA THR A 856 -85.47 -36.75 -3.03
C THR A 856 -85.84 -38.22 -3.29
N ILE A 857 -85.02 -39.18 -2.84
CA ILE A 857 -85.33 -40.62 -2.97
C ILE A 857 -86.59 -40.96 -2.15
N SER A 858 -86.70 -40.45 -0.93
CA SER A 858 -87.89 -40.60 -0.09
C SER A 858 -89.11 -39.93 -0.71
N ASP A 859 -88.94 -38.75 -1.31
CA ASP A 859 -90.00 -37.97 -1.95
C ASP A 859 -90.56 -38.67 -3.18
N ASN A 860 -89.70 -39.16 -4.07
CA ASN A 860 -90.13 -39.93 -5.25
C ASN A 860 -90.87 -41.22 -4.84
N MET A 861 -90.43 -41.85 -3.74
CA MET A 861 -91.09 -43.02 -3.19
C MET A 861 -92.48 -42.67 -2.63
N ALA A 862 -92.60 -41.57 -1.88
CA ALA A 862 -93.86 -41.10 -1.33
C ALA A 862 -94.84 -40.71 -2.45
N GLU A 863 -94.38 -39.94 -3.45
CA GLU A 863 -95.19 -39.52 -4.61
C GLU A 863 -95.71 -40.71 -5.43
N ALA A 864 -94.88 -41.74 -5.65
CA ALA A 864 -95.28 -42.95 -6.36
C ALA A 864 -96.40 -43.74 -5.64
N GLN A 865 -96.48 -43.64 -4.31
CA GLN A 865 -97.55 -44.26 -3.52
C GLN A 865 -98.76 -43.31 -3.38
N LEU A 866 -98.52 -42.02 -3.15
CA LEU A 866 -99.57 -41.00 -2.98
C LEU A 866 -100.36 -40.72 -4.27
N SER A 867 -99.76 -40.88 -5.45
CA SER A 867 -100.49 -40.79 -6.73
C SER A 867 -101.61 -41.83 -6.87
N LYS A 868 -101.48 -42.99 -6.21
CA LYS A 868 -102.47 -44.07 -6.16
C LYS A 868 -103.37 -44.02 -4.92
N TYR A 869 -103.20 -43.00 -4.09
CA TYR A 869 -103.93 -42.86 -2.85
C TYR A 869 -105.37 -42.42 -3.11
N GLU A 870 -106.30 -43.11 -2.45
CA GLU A 870 -107.74 -42.85 -2.42
C GLU A 870 -108.22 -42.97 -0.96
N VAL A 871 -109.10 -42.07 -0.54
CA VAL A 871 -109.63 -42.04 0.84
C VAL A 871 -110.78 -43.04 0.97
N LYS A 872 -110.46 -44.31 1.22
CA LYS A 872 -111.45 -45.39 1.42
C LYS A 872 -111.00 -46.37 2.50
N ALA A 873 -111.96 -46.96 3.22
CA ALA A 873 -111.70 -48.04 4.17
C ALA A 873 -111.11 -49.27 3.44
N PRO A 874 -110.25 -50.09 4.08
CA PRO A 874 -109.86 -50.10 5.50
C PRO A 874 -108.70 -49.16 5.85
N MET A 875 -108.73 -48.59 7.06
CA MET A 875 -107.65 -47.79 7.66
C MET A 875 -106.80 -48.66 8.60
N PRO A 876 -105.46 -48.57 8.58
CA PRO A 876 -104.66 -47.68 7.74
C PRO A 876 -104.71 -48.08 6.26
N SER A 877 -104.56 -47.13 5.34
CA SER A 877 -104.56 -47.43 3.91
C SER A 877 -103.32 -48.22 3.48
N GLN A 878 -103.44 -48.94 2.37
CA GLN A 878 -102.31 -49.71 1.82
C GLN A 878 -101.13 -48.81 1.41
N CYS A 879 -101.43 -47.57 1.00
CA CYS A 879 -100.46 -46.53 0.71
C CYS A 879 -99.64 -46.18 1.96
N PHE A 880 -100.31 -45.78 3.05
CA PHE A 880 -99.65 -45.41 4.31
C PHE A 880 -98.87 -46.58 4.93
N ARG A 881 -99.42 -47.81 4.89
CA ARG A 881 -98.67 -49.00 5.30
C ARG A 881 -97.38 -49.21 4.51
N THR A 882 -97.41 -48.99 3.19
CA THR A 882 -96.24 -49.16 2.33
C THR A 882 -95.21 -48.07 2.58
N ILE A 883 -95.64 -46.82 2.72
CA ILE A 883 -94.77 -45.67 3.04
C ILE A 883 -94.09 -45.88 4.39
N CYS A 884 -94.85 -46.17 5.45
CA CYS A 884 -94.29 -46.40 6.79
C CYS A 884 -93.31 -47.59 6.79
N LYS A 885 -93.64 -48.68 6.08
CA LYS A 885 -92.75 -49.85 5.96
C LYS A 885 -91.43 -49.50 5.25
N GLN A 886 -91.46 -48.68 4.21
CA GLN A 886 -90.24 -48.29 3.49
C GLN A 886 -89.42 -47.25 4.26
N LEU A 887 -90.08 -46.30 4.94
CA LEU A 887 -89.41 -45.36 5.84
C LEU A 887 -88.77 -46.06 7.04
N SER A 888 -89.41 -47.10 7.57
CA SER A 888 -88.83 -47.95 8.64
C SER A 888 -87.61 -48.71 8.12
N LYS A 889 -87.67 -49.29 6.91
CA LYS A 889 -86.49 -49.92 6.28
C LYS A 889 -85.36 -48.94 5.99
N LEU A 890 -85.70 -47.70 5.61
CA LEU A 890 -84.72 -46.64 5.43
C LEU A 890 -84.07 -46.29 6.77
N HIS A 891 -84.87 -46.13 7.83
CA HIS A 891 -84.38 -45.87 9.19
C HIS A 891 -83.46 -47.00 9.69
N GLU A 892 -83.86 -48.27 9.55
CA GLU A 892 -83.03 -49.44 9.88
C GLU A 892 -81.69 -49.44 9.14
N ALA A 893 -81.68 -49.03 7.87
CA ALA A 893 -80.46 -48.94 7.08
C ALA A 893 -79.55 -47.76 7.48
N LEU A 894 -80.10 -46.72 8.13
CA LEU A 894 -79.39 -45.47 8.46
C LEU A 894 -78.96 -45.40 9.93
N ILE A 895 -79.70 -46.00 10.86
CA ILE A 895 -79.48 -45.92 12.32
C ILE A 895 -78.14 -46.47 12.80
N GLY A 896 -77.58 -47.44 12.07
CA GLY A 896 -76.26 -48.02 12.37
C GLY A 896 -75.08 -47.24 11.75
N ILE A 897 -75.35 -46.16 11.00
CA ILE A 897 -74.32 -45.40 10.27
C ILE A 897 -74.34 -43.93 10.67
N LEU A 898 -75.52 -43.31 10.68
CA LEU A 898 -75.71 -41.91 11.03
C LEU A 898 -76.00 -41.77 12.54
N GLY A 899 -75.54 -40.66 13.12
CA GLY A 899 -75.82 -40.32 14.51
C GLY A 899 -77.26 -39.87 14.72
N LEU A 900 -77.76 -40.03 15.94
CA LEU A 900 -79.17 -39.80 16.28
C LEU A 900 -79.64 -38.38 15.95
N THR A 901 -78.78 -37.37 16.12
CA THR A 901 -79.05 -35.97 15.79
C THR A 901 -79.26 -35.77 14.29
N HIS A 902 -78.39 -36.34 13.46
CA HIS A 902 -78.44 -36.25 12.00
C HIS A 902 -79.62 -37.03 11.41
N ILE A 903 -79.97 -38.16 12.01
CA ILE A 903 -81.17 -38.92 11.62
C ILE A 903 -82.41 -38.10 11.92
N ARG A 904 -82.48 -37.49 13.10
CA ARG A 904 -83.61 -36.64 13.49
C ARG A 904 -83.80 -35.47 12.51
N THR A 905 -82.74 -34.76 12.14
CA THR A 905 -82.83 -33.66 11.17
C THR A 905 -83.25 -34.13 9.77
N LEU A 906 -82.68 -35.24 9.29
CA LEU A 906 -83.02 -35.81 7.98
C LEU A 906 -84.50 -36.24 7.93
N PHE A 907 -84.98 -36.97 8.94
CA PHE A 907 -86.37 -37.43 8.99
C PHE A 907 -87.35 -36.28 9.26
N THR A 908 -86.94 -35.18 9.90
CA THR A 908 -87.75 -33.95 9.99
C THR A 908 -87.99 -33.38 8.59
N ARG A 909 -86.92 -33.22 7.78
CA ARG A 909 -87.02 -32.73 6.40
C ARG A 909 -87.86 -33.67 5.52
N MET A 910 -87.71 -34.99 5.68
CA MET A 910 -88.53 -35.98 4.98
C MET A 910 -90.00 -35.90 5.39
N ASN A 911 -90.29 -35.71 6.68
CA ASN A 911 -91.66 -35.53 7.19
C ASN A 911 -92.30 -34.26 6.62
N GLU A 912 -91.61 -33.10 6.69
CA GLU A 912 -92.10 -31.85 6.10
C GLU A 912 -92.37 -31.99 4.59
N SER A 913 -91.52 -32.72 3.86
CA SER A 913 -91.75 -32.99 2.43
C SER A 913 -92.96 -33.90 2.22
N PHE A 914 -93.07 -34.98 3.00
CA PHE A 914 -94.22 -35.89 2.94
C PHE A 914 -95.55 -35.18 3.22
N LEU A 915 -95.63 -34.37 4.28
CA LEU A 915 -96.84 -33.61 4.64
C LEU A 915 -97.23 -32.62 3.54
N ARG A 916 -96.25 -31.97 2.89
CA ARG A 916 -96.49 -31.10 1.72
C ARG A 916 -97.04 -31.87 0.52
N GLN A 917 -96.50 -33.05 0.23
CA GLN A 917 -97.00 -33.90 -0.88
C GLN A 917 -98.40 -34.44 -0.61
N LEU A 918 -98.65 -34.88 0.62
CA LEU A 918 -99.97 -35.34 1.06
C LEU A 918 -100.99 -34.20 0.96
N SER A 919 -100.66 -33.01 1.42
CA SER A 919 -101.51 -31.82 1.30
C SER A 919 -101.92 -31.55 -0.15
N ARG A 920 -100.95 -31.51 -1.09
CA ARG A 920 -101.24 -31.36 -2.53
C ARG A 920 -102.18 -32.45 -3.05
N ARG A 921 -101.99 -33.70 -2.63
CA ARG A 921 -102.85 -34.82 -3.04
C ARG A 921 -104.26 -34.68 -2.48
N LEU A 922 -104.42 -34.23 -1.23
CA LEU A 922 -105.73 -34.00 -0.61
C LEU A 922 -106.50 -32.88 -1.30
N VAL A 923 -105.81 -31.81 -1.73
CA VAL A 923 -106.40 -30.74 -2.56
C VAL A 923 -106.93 -31.30 -3.88
N VAL A 924 -106.16 -32.16 -4.57
CA VAL A 924 -106.59 -32.81 -5.82
C VAL A 924 -107.80 -33.74 -5.62
N LEU A 925 -107.88 -34.40 -4.46
CA LEU A 925 -109.00 -35.28 -4.10
C LEU A 925 -110.22 -34.51 -3.56
N GLY A 926 -110.13 -33.19 -3.38
CA GLY A 926 -111.20 -32.33 -2.88
C GLY A 926 -111.56 -32.54 -1.40
N VAL A 927 -110.64 -33.11 -0.60
CA VAL A 927 -110.89 -33.39 0.82
C VAL A 927 -110.57 -32.13 1.64
N THR A 928 -111.52 -31.67 2.46
CA THR A 928 -111.37 -30.47 3.28
C THR A 928 -111.44 -30.80 4.78
N ASN A 929 -111.00 -29.88 5.63
CA ASN A 929 -111.10 -29.99 7.09
C ASN A 929 -112.52 -29.64 7.55
N ASP A 930 -113.49 -30.46 7.15
CA ASP A 930 -114.93 -30.28 7.41
C ASP A 930 -115.46 -31.17 8.55
N GLY A 931 -114.58 -31.97 9.17
CA GLY A 931 -114.98 -32.97 10.17
C GLY A 931 -115.75 -34.16 9.58
N GLY A 932 -115.80 -34.30 8.25
CA GLY A 932 -116.55 -35.34 7.56
C GLY A 932 -115.94 -36.75 7.66
N PRO A 933 -116.61 -37.78 7.09
CA PRO A 933 -116.13 -39.16 7.13
C PRO A 933 -114.76 -39.32 6.45
N GLN A 934 -114.54 -38.62 5.34
CA GLN A 934 -113.26 -38.64 4.61
C GLN A 934 -112.14 -37.97 5.41
N TYR A 935 -112.45 -36.87 6.10
CA TYR A 935 -111.52 -36.23 7.02
C TYR A 935 -111.11 -37.18 8.16
N GLY A 936 -112.07 -37.85 8.80
CA GLY A 936 -111.79 -38.83 9.87
C GLY A 936 -110.92 -40.00 9.42
N LEU A 937 -111.10 -40.47 8.17
CA LEU A 937 -110.26 -41.50 7.57
C LEU A 937 -108.82 -41.03 7.34
N VAL A 938 -108.60 -39.81 6.82
CA VAL A 938 -107.26 -39.23 6.65
C VAL A 938 -106.56 -39.02 7.98
N ILE A 939 -107.29 -38.57 9.02
CA ILE A 939 -106.75 -38.44 10.37
C ILE A 939 -106.33 -39.80 10.93
N SER A 940 -107.10 -40.87 10.71
CA SER A 940 -106.71 -42.22 11.12
C SER A 940 -105.40 -42.68 10.46
N ASP A 941 -105.18 -42.33 9.19
CA ASP A 941 -103.94 -42.62 8.47
C ASP A 941 -102.74 -41.79 8.97
N LEU A 942 -102.97 -40.51 9.31
CA LEU A 942 -101.97 -39.63 9.91
C LEU A 942 -101.58 -40.05 11.33
N VAL A 943 -102.55 -40.51 12.13
CA VAL A 943 -102.29 -41.07 13.47
C VAL A 943 -101.46 -42.35 13.35
N PHE A 944 -101.76 -43.23 12.38
CA PHE A 944 -100.93 -44.40 12.11
C PHE A 944 -99.50 -44.02 11.68
N TYR A 945 -99.35 -43.00 10.83
CA TYR A 945 -98.04 -42.49 10.41
C TYR A 945 -97.24 -41.92 11.58
N SER A 946 -97.83 -41.04 12.41
CA SER A 946 -97.17 -40.47 13.60
C SER A 946 -96.81 -41.58 14.61
N GLY A 947 -97.72 -42.55 14.82
CA GLY A 947 -97.46 -43.72 15.65
C GLY A 947 -96.26 -44.54 15.16
N SER A 948 -96.14 -44.74 13.84
CA SER A 948 -95.00 -45.46 13.27
C SER A 948 -93.67 -44.73 13.50
N PHE A 949 -93.63 -43.39 13.43
CA PHE A 949 -92.41 -42.62 13.71
C PHE A 949 -92.00 -42.67 15.18
N ASN A 950 -92.97 -42.66 16.10
CA ASN A 950 -92.70 -42.79 17.53
C ASN A 950 -92.14 -44.16 17.94
N THR A 951 -92.37 -45.21 17.13
CA THR A 951 -91.75 -46.53 17.36
C THR A 951 -90.28 -46.62 16.92
N LEU A 952 -89.77 -45.63 16.15
CA LEU A 952 -88.41 -45.64 15.63
C LEU A 952 -87.44 -44.93 16.57
N LYS A 953 -86.36 -45.62 16.94
CA LYS A 953 -85.33 -45.11 17.86
C LYS A 953 -84.76 -43.77 17.37
N GLY A 954 -84.79 -42.75 18.23
CA GLY A 954 -84.27 -41.41 17.94
C GLY A 954 -85.24 -40.45 17.23
N LEU A 955 -86.44 -40.92 16.88
CA LEU A 955 -87.50 -40.12 16.22
C LEU A 955 -88.73 -39.88 17.11
N GLU A 956 -88.62 -40.19 18.40
CA GLU A 956 -89.68 -39.97 19.39
C GLU A 956 -90.07 -38.49 19.46
N GLY A 957 -91.36 -38.21 19.29
CA GLY A 957 -91.92 -36.86 19.36
C GLY A 957 -91.56 -35.96 18.17
N LEU A 958 -91.13 -36.52 17.03
CA LEU A 958 -90.80 -35.75 15.83
C LEU A 958 -92.04 -35.28 15.06
N VAL A 959 -93.07 -36.13 15.00
CA VAL A 959 -94.31 -35.90 14.24
C VAL A 959 -95.43 -35.54 15.22
N THR A 960 -95.35 -34.34 15.80
CA THR A 960 -96.35 -33.82 16.75
C THR A 960 -97.38 -32.90 16.09
N ASP A 961 -97.03 -32.26 14.96
CA ASP A 961 -97.92 -31.34 14.25
C ASP A 961 -98.28 -31.86 12.85
N THR A 962 -99.28 -32.74 12.79
CA THR A 962 -99.87 -33.22 11.54
C THR A 962 -100.95 -32.28 10.99
N ASN A 963 -101.26 -31.18 11.70
CA ASN A 963 -102.28 -30.22 11.27
C ASN A 963 -101.79 -29.33 10.11
N SER A 964 -100.47 -29.16 10.00
CA SER A 964 -99.78 -28.50 8.88
C SER A 964 -100.16 -29.03 7.48
N VAL A 965 -100.71 -30.24 7.38
CA VAL A 965 -101.22 -30.82 6.12
C VAL A 965 -102.40 -30.01 5.55
N TRP A 966 -103.15 -29.31 6.41
CA TRP A 966 -104.34 -28.54 6.02
C TRP A 966 -104.06 -27.06 5.75
N ASP A 967 -102.85 -26.57 6.06
CA ASP A 967 -102.50 -25.14 6.02
C ASP A 967 -102.03 -24.65 4.64
N LEU A 968 -101.71 -25.55 3.70
CA LEU A 968 -101.36 -25.22 2.32
C LEU A 968 -102.64 -25.11 1.47
N ARG A 969 -103.13 -23.88 1.32
CA ARG A 969 -104.09 -23.50 0.26
C ARG A 969 -103.37 -23.00 -0.99
#